data_AF-A0A7X7KLP6-F1
#
_entry.id   AF-A0A7X7KLP6-F1
#
_cell.length_a   1.000
_cell.length_b   1.000
_cell.length_c   1.000
_cell.angle_alpha   90.00
_cell.angle_beta   90.00
_cell.angle_gamma   90.00
#
_symmetry.space_group_name_H-M   'P 1'
#
loop_
_entity.id
_entity.type
_entity.pdbx_description
1 polymer ?
#
loop_
_entity_poly.entity_id
_entity_poly.type
_entity_poly.pdbx_seq_one_letter_code
_entity_poly.pdbx_strand_id
1 'polypeptide(L)'
;MATSRKAPEGIVQETADSPDAGDGAPPARTAYLRIFLLSLFLLFFEMVLIRWISTEIRVFAYFSNLTLIGCFFGIGTGCLLTRQPRPAFDLTIPLAAAFCLVVMLPKDLGYDLYRPVTAFLGDFNDMPLWMWGSTEGKPLLPRLAALGLLVGLFAGIVGLFVPGGRLLGLLFQDCPRRLAAYSANIAGSLAGVWLFSLFSVLMLSPPVWFGSACLLALPLLPTWRQRWLTLACLPVLVLPFLADRRLPGQTLWSPYQKLRIDEVGENRPDGSWVHVGYQLDVNETFYQRILNLSPEFLRQHVDLWPEVADTDHRGYNLIYRLMPPPENVLVVGAGTGNDVAAALRNGAQHVDAVEIDPVIVDLGRRFHPEKPYDDPRVTVVVDDARSFLKKTARRYDLVWFGALDSHTLTSSFSNVRIDNFVYTLESFQEARALLTDRGLMAVVFAAEKPFIGLRLCNMLEGAFGAPPRAFWAPEIRCFGGGGGGPTFLAAKDNRLEERLAASERARQVIEEGSLRFEGDIPLGTDDWPYLYLESRTIPRLYLIVMGVLLVGAMLVGRRFTGDFRHFDWPYFAMGAAFLLVEVQSVSKMAMLFGSTWVVNAIVVSSVMVTALLANAYVAWRPVRSLVPFYAGLVGVLLLNVAFPFRALLFLPALAKGVAAGGIMALPIFFSGVIFATAFTRSTTPSRALGANILGAIAGGACEAFSFVIGINALSLVAIAFYVWSLLAFRRRGLLTGAGWASTPATRMAASP
;
A
#
# COMPACT_ATOMS: atom_id res chain seq x y z
N MET A 1 -72.82 31.55 23.95
CA MET A 1 -73.07 30.47 24.92
C MET A 1 -71.72 30.10 25.51
N ALA A 2 -71.31 30.75 26.61
CA ALA A 2 -71.65 30.34 27.97
C ALA A 2 -71.10 28.91 28.20
N THR A 3 -70.14 28.65 29.08
CA THR A 3 -69.93 29.23 30.42
C THR A 3 -68.70 28.48 30.98
N SER A 4 -67.71 29.10 31.65
CA SER A 4 -67.77 29.56 33.06
C SER A 4 -66.65 28.89 33.87
N ARG A 5 -65.63 29.64 34.30
CA ARG A 5 -65.38 30.08 35.70
C ARG A 5 -64.30 29.19 36.35
N LYS A 6 -63.40 29.64 37.24
CA LYS A 6 -63.31 30.86 38.06
C LYS A 6 -61.86 30.94 38.61
N ALA A 7 -61.24 32.10 38.47
CA ALA A 7 -60.55 32.96 39.47
C ALA A 7 -60.42 32.49 40.96
N PRO A 8 -59.60 33.15 41.82
CA PRO A 8 -58.39 33.98 41.60
C PRO A 8 -57.31 33.98 42.74
N GLU A 9 -56.25 34.78 42.50
CA GLU A 9 -55.53 35.69 43.44
C GLU A 9 -54.47 35.18 44.44
N GLY A 10 -53.27 35.80 44.37
CA GLY A 10 -52.25 35.78 45.43
C GLY A 10 -50.83 36.15 44.98
N ILE A 11 -50.51 37.45 45.06
CA ILE A 11 -49.25 38.16 44.75
C ILE A 11 -48.00 37.62 45.49
N VAL A 12 -46.87 37.42 44.78
CA VAL A 12 -45.50 37.92 45.07
C VAL A 12 -44.66 37.73 43.78
N GLN A 13 -44.23 38.83 43.14
CA GLN A 13 -43.26 38.83 42.04
C GLN A 13 -41.90 39.18 42.63
N GLU A 14 -41.04 38.17 42.75
CA GLU A 14 -39.64 38.32 43.11
C GLU A 14 -38.79 37.71 41.98
N THR A 15 -37.74 38.43 41.64
CA THR A 15 -36.77 38.24 40.56
C THR A 15 -36.26 36.81 40.40
N ALA A 16 -36.31 36.29 39.18
CA ALA A 16 -35.51 35.14 38.76
C ALA A 16 -35.00 35.36 37.33
N ASP A 17 -33.66 35.41 37.24
CA ASP A 17 -32.85 35.57 36.05
C ASP A 17 -33.35 34.76 34.85
N SER A 18 -33.55 35.44 33.72
CA SER A 18 -33.43 34.84 32.41
C SER A 18 -31.93 34.61 32.12
N PRO A 19 -31.44 33.37 31.98
CA PRO A 19 -30.10 33.18 31.49
C PRO A 19 -30.11 33.51 30.00
N ASP A 20 -29.29 34.50 29.64
CA ASP A 20 -28.88 34.84 28.29
C ASP A 20 -28.83 33.60 27.38
N ALA A 21 -29.61 33.65 26.31
CA ALA A 21 -29.40 32.83 25.12
C ALA A 21 -28.10 33.31 24.45
N GLY A 22 -26.97 32.97 25.06
CA GLY A 22 -25.64 33.16 24.50
C GLY A 22 -25.48 32.29 23.27
N ASP A 23 -25.28 32.95 22.13
CA ASP A 23 -24.95 32.41 20.83
C ASP A 23 -23.77 31.42 20.95
N GLY A 24 -24.09 30.13 21.03
CA GLY A 24 -23.20 29.08 21.51
C GLY A 24 -22.22 28.56 20.46
N ALA A 25 -21.36 29.41 19.91
CA ALA A 25 -20.17 28.93 19.23
C ALA A 25 -19.24 28.26 20.27
N PRO A 26 -18.85 26.99 20.11
CA PRO A 26 -17.97 26.34 21.07
C PRO A 26 -16.67 27.14 21.21
N PRO A 27 -16.09 27.26 22.41
CA PRO A 27 -14.86 28.00 22.62
C PRO A 27 -13.77 27.52 21.65
N ALA A 28 -12.98 28.44 21.09
CA ALA A 28 -12.08 28.16 19.97
C ALA A 28 -11.14 26.95 20.21
N ARG A 29 -10.71 26.71 21.46
CA ARG A 29 -9.92 25.52 21.84
C ARG A 29 -10.65 24.20 21.58
N THR A 30 -11.95 24.16 21.84
CA THR A 30 -12.81 22.99 21.60
C THR A 30 -12.97 22.70 20.11
N ALA A 31 -13.00 23.73 19.27
CA ALA A 31 -13.07 23.57 17.81
C ALA A 31 -11.79 22.95 17.23
N TYR A 32 -10.60 23.43 17.65
CA TYR A 32 -9.33 22.85 17.19
C TYR A 32 -9.14 21.40 17.67
N LEU A 33 -9.54 21.09 18.91
CA LEU A 33 -9.50 19.72 19.43
C LEU A 33 -10.44 18.80 18.64
N ARG A 34 -11.64 19.27 18.27
CA ARG A 34 -12.56 18.52 17.42
C ARG A 34 -12.00 18.25 16.03
N ILE A 35 -11.32 19.23 15.42
CA ILE A 35 -10.62 19.02 14.15
C ILE A 35 -9.53 17.96 14.33
N PHE A 36 -8.69 18.10 15.36
CA PHE A 36 -7.64 17.12 15.65
C PHE A 36 -8.20 15.70 15.79
N LEU A 37 -9.25 15.51 16.61
CA LEU A 37 -9.87 14.20 16.83
C LEU A 37 -10.54 13.64 15.56
N LEU A 38 -11.19 14.51 14.77
CA LEU A 38 -11.82 14.11 13.52
C LEU A 38 -10.77 13.68 12.49
N SER A 39 -9.68 14.44 12.35
CA SER A 39 -8.59 14.12 11.42
C SER A 39 -7.82 12.86 11.84
N LEU A 40 -7.66 12.64 13.15
CA LEU A 40 -7.16 11.38 13.70
C LEU A 40 -8.08 10.22 13.33
N PHE A 41 -9.39 10.35 13.59
CA PHE A 41 -10.37 9.32 13.25
C PHE A 41 -10.39 9.02 11.74
N LEU A 42 -10.47 10.05 10.89
CA LEU A 42 -10.55 9.87 9.44
C LEU A 42 -9.34 9.15 8.89
N LEU A 43 -8.13 9.56 9.26
CA LEU A 43 -6.92 8.92 8.73
C LEU A 43 -6.69 7.53 9.34
N PHE A 44 -6.98 7.36 10.64
CA PHE A 44 -6.91 6.03 11.27
C PHE A 44 -7.87 5.05 10.57
N PHE A 45 -9.12 5.46 10.36
CA PHE A 45 -10.13 4.61 9.74
C PHE A 45 -9.84 4.34 8.25
N GLU A 46 -9.29 5.32 7.54
CA GLU A 46 -8.78 5.15 6.18
C GLU A 46 -7.70 4.06 6.12
N MET A 47 -6.68 4.12 6.98
CA MET A 47 -5.61 3.12 7.05
C MET A 47 -6.15 1.73 7.41
N VAL A 48 -7.11 1.64 8.35
CA VAL A 48 -7.80 0.40 8.70
C VAL A 48 -8.51 -0.20 7.49
N LEU A 49 -9.25 0.59 6.71
CA LEU A 49 -9.97 0.11 5.55
C LEU A 49 -9.04 -0.27 4.39
N ILE A 50 -7.98 0.50 4.13
CA ILE A 50 -6.97 0.16 3.12
C ILE A 50 -6.38 -1.21 3.41
N ARG A 51 -5.94 -1.43 4.66
CA ARG A 51 -5.38 -2.71 5.09
C ARG A 51 -6.42 -3.82 5.05
N TRP A 52 -7.57 -3.63 5.66
CA TRP A 52 -8.56 -4.70 5.81
C TRP A 52 -9.21 -5.10 4.48
N ILE A 53 -9.67 -4.14 3.67
CA ILE A 53 -10.34 -4.45 2.39
C ILE A 53 -9.35 -5.12 1.42
N SER A 54 -8.07 -4.72 1.40
CA SER A 54 -7.08 -5.38 0.55
C SER A 54 -6.75 -6.81 0.99
N THR A 55 -6.83 -7.11 2.29
CA THR A 55 -6.70 -8.49 2.79
C THR A 55 -7.93 -9.35 2.50
N GLU A 56 -9.13 -8.78 2.57
CA GLU A 56 -10.37 -9.54 2.43
C GLU A 56 -10.85 -9.64 0.97
N ILE A 57 -10.61 -8.62 0.14
CA ILE A 57 -11.08 -8.58 -1.23
C ILE A 57 -9.89 -8.43 -2.17
N ARG A 58 -9.48 -9.54 -2.79
CA ARG A 58 -8.23 -9.62 -3.57
C ARG A 58 -8.13 -8.61 -4.72
N VAL A 59 -9.22 -8.25 -5.38
CA VAL A 59 -9.18 -7.17 -6.40
C VAL A 59 -8.70 -5.84 -5.80
N PHE A 60 -9.06 -5.52 -4.57
CA PHE A 60 -8.55 -4.34 -3.86
C PHE A 60 -7.11 -4.53 -3.38
N ALA A 61 -6.56 -5.75 -3.37
CA ALA A 61 -5.12 -5.90 -3.24
C ALA A 61 -4.44 -5.35 -4.51
N TYR A 62 -4.86 -5.78 -5.70
CA TYR A 62 -4.29 -5.30 -6.98
C TYR A 62 -4.55 -3.81 -7.24
N PHE A 63 -5.66 -3.29 -6.71
CA PHE A 63 -6.04 -1.88 -6.81
C PHE A 63 -6.22 -1.25 -5.42
N SER A 64 -5.22 -1.38 -4.53
CA SER A 64 -5.24 -0.83 -3.16
C SER A 64 -5.62 0.64 -3.10
N ASN A 65 -5.31 1.37 -4.16
CA ASN A 65 -5.60 2.79 -4.29
C ASN A 65 -7.06 3.11 -4.56
N LEU A 66 -7.90 2.15 -4.93
CA LEU A 66 -9.34 2.38 -5.00
C LEU A 66 -9.93 2.67 -3.63
N THR A 67 -9.41 2.02 -2.58
CA THR A 67 -9.83 2.33 -1.22
C THR A 67 -9.36 3.72 -0.83
N LEU A 68 -8.07 4.04 -1.03
CA LEU A 68 -7.50 5.38 -0.76
C LEU A 68 -8.24 6.49 -1.53
N ILE A 69 -8.39 6.33 -2.84
CA ILE A 69 -9.13 7.25 -3.71
C ILE A 69 -10.59 7.37 -3.25
N GLY A 70 -11.23 6.27 -2.86
CA GLY A 70 -12.60 6.28 -2.32
C GLY A 70 -12.70 7.09 -1.03
N CYS A 71 -11.76 6.91 -0.10
CA CYS A 71 -11.67 7.68 1.14
C CYS A 71 -11.48 9.18 0.85
N PHE A 72 -10.48 9.55 0.05
CA PHE A 72 -10.23 10.94 -0.33
C PHE A 72 -11.39 11.55 -1.11
N PHE A 73 -12.01 10.79 -2.01
CA PHE A 73 -13.17 11.24 -2.77
C PHE A 73 -14.34 11.54 -1.84
N GLY A 74 -14.57 10.67 -0.85
CA GLY A 74 -15.58 10.88 0.19
C GLY A 74 -15.28 12.12 1.03
N ILE A 75 -14.06 12.27 1.55
CA ILE A 75 -13.66 13.44 2.36
C ILE A 75 -13.80 14.74 1.56
N GLY A 76 -13.25 14.77 0.34
CA GLY A 76 -13.27 15.92 -0.55
C GLY A 76 -14.68 16.32 -0.96
N THR A 77 -15.52 15.36 -1.35
CA THR A 77 -16.94 15.59 -1.66
C THR A 77 -17.71 16.09 -0.44
N GLY A 78 -17.46 15.51 0.74
CA GLY A 78 -18.03 15.97 2.00
C GLY A 78 -17.72 17.43 2.29
N CYS A 79 -16.46 17.86 2.11
CA CYS A 79 -16.03 19.25 2.30
C CYS A 79 -16.74 20.24 1.36
N LEU A 80 -17.18 19.81 0.17
CA LEU A 80 -17.93 20.63 -0.77
C LEU A 80 -19.42 20.73 -0.41
N LEU A 81 -19.95 19.78 0.36
CA LEU A 81 -21.36 19.62 0.71
C LEU A 81 -21.81 20.39 1.98
N THR A 82 -21.03 21.37 2.43
CA THR A 82 -21.33 22.10 3.70
C THR A 82 -22.64 22.90 3.68
N ARG A 83 -23.24 23.15 2.50
CA ARG A 83 -24.48 23.94 2.34
C ARG A 83 -25.79 23.19 2.67
N GLN A 84 -25.74 21.88 2.90
CA GLN A 84 -26.91 21.05 3.23
C GLN A 84 -27.19 21.02 4.76
N PRO A 85 -28.31 20.45 5.26
CA PRO A 85 -28.54 20.20 6.70
C PRO A 85 -27.58 19.15 7.28
N ARG A 86 -27.16 19.27 8.54
CA ARG A 86 -26.09 18.47 9.21
C ARG A 86 -26.06 16.97 8.80
N PRO A 87 -24.86 16.33 8.78
CA PRO A 87 -24.73 14.94 8.31
C PRO A 87 -25.66 13.99 9.07
N ALA A 88 -26.36 13.12 8.33
CA ALA A 88 -27.29 12.13 8.87
C ALA A 88 -26.54 10.91 9.43
N PHE A 89 -25.85 11.10 10.56
CA PHE A 89 -25.10 10.03 11.23
C PHE A 89 -26.00 8.85 11.64
N ASP A 90 -27.26 9.12 11.99
CA ASP A 90 -28.24 8.08 12.34
C ASP A 90 -28.49 7.05 11.22
N LEU A 91 -28.29 7.43 9.95
CA LEU A 91 -28.35 6.52 8.80
C LEU A 91 -26.96 6.00 8.41
N THR A 92 -25.92 6.83 8.55
CA THR A 92 -24.56 6.47 8.12
C THR A 92 -23.97 5.35 8.96
N ILE A 93 -24.12 5.42 10.29
CA ILE A 93 -23.55 4.41 11.22
C ILE A 93 -24.06 2.99 10.90
N PRO A 94 -25.37 2.72 10.78
CA PRO A 94 -25.85 1.38 10.47
C PRO A 94 -25.50 0.95 9.06
N LEU A 95 -25.46 1.87 8.08
CA LEU A 95 -24.99 1.55 6.73
C LEU A 95 -23.49 1.21 6.71
N ALA A 96 -22.68 1.85 7.54
CA ALA A 96 -21.27 1.53 7.69
C ALA A 96 -21.06 0.13 8.26
N ALA A 97 -21.83 -0.22 9.30
CA ALA A 97 -21.82 -1.57 9.85
C ALA A 97 -22.30 -2.61 8.83
N ALA A 98 -23.37 -2.31 8.08
CA ALA A 98 -23.87 -3.17 7.02
C ALA A 98 -22.85 -3.34 5.87
N PHE A 99 -22.14 -2.27 5.49
CA PHE A 99 -21.07 -2.35 4.49
C PHE A 99 -19.94 -3.28 4.96
N CYS A 100 -19.47 -3.12 6.20
CA CYS A 100 -18.46 -4.00 6.77
C CYS A 100 -18.96 -5.45 6.81
N LEU A 101 -20.22 -5.66 7.19
CA LEU A 101 -20.83 -6.97 7.19
C LEU A 101 -20.86 -7.59 5.79
N VAL A 102 -21.18 -6.83 4.74
CA VAL A 102 -21.13 -7.32 3.35
C VAL A 102 -19.73 -7.77 2.96
N VAL A 103 -18.67 -7.06 3.39
CA VAL A 103 -17.28 -7.45 3.15
C VAL A 103 -16.93 -8.77 3.86
N MET A 104 -17.54 -9.04 5.02
CA MET A 104 -17.30 -10.24 5.84
C MET A 104 -18.12 -11.47 5.41
N LEU A 105 -19.43 -11.30 5.15
CA LEU A 105 -20.42 -12.38 5.13
C LEU A 105 -20.25 -13.47 4.05
N PRO A 106 -19.73 -13.21 2.84
CA PRO A 106 -19.72 -14.23 1.78
C PRO A 106 -18.85 -15.45 2.13
N LYS A 107 -17.73 -15.24 2.84
CA LYS A 107 -16.67 -16.25 2.99
C LYS A 107 -16.98 -17.36 3.99
N ASP A 108 -17.74 -17.06 5.04
CA ASP A 108 -18.08 -18.03 6.10
C ASP A 108 -19.27 -18.93 5.74
N LEU A 109 -20.04 -18.53 4.73
CA LEU A 109 -21.16 -19.30 4.19
C LEU A 109 -20.75 -20.24 3.04
N GLY A 110 -19.45 -20.36 2.74
CA GLY A 110 -18.92 -21.20 1.66
C GLY A 110 -19.07 -20.60 0.25
N TYR A 111 -19.48 -19.33 0.13
CA TYR A 111 -19.64 -18.64 -1.14
C TYR A 111 -18.58 -17.54 -1.33
N ASP A 112 -17.52 -17.84 -2.08
CA ASP A 112 -16.54 -16.83 -2.42
C ASP A 112 -17.09 -15.87 -3.49
N LEU A 113 -17.82 -14.83 -3.06
CA LEU A 113 -18.42 -13.82 -3.93
C LEU A 113 -17.35 -13.01 -4.68
N TYR A 114 -16.17 -12.83 -4.10
CA TYR A 114 -15.14 -11.91 -4.59
C TYR A 114 -14.13 -12.57 -5.52
N ARG A 115 -13.93 -13.88 -5.41
CA ARG A 115 -13.07 -14.65 -6.32
C ARG A 115 -13.55 -14.62 -7.78
N PRO A 116 -14.84 -14.84 -8.11
CA PRO A 116 -15.35 -14.63 -9.46
C PRO A 116 -15.12 -13.20 -9.94
N VAL A 117 -15.33 -12.19 -9.10
CA VAL A 117 -15.09 -10.78 -9.47
C VAL A 117 -13.64 -10.55 -9.87
N THR A 118 -12.70 -11.06 -9.09
CA THR A 118 -11.27 -10.92 -9.39
C THR A 118 -10.90 -11.69 -10.66
N ALA A 119 -11.44 -12.89 -10.88
CA ALA A 119 -11.24 -13.67 -12.10
C ALA A 119 -11.79 -12.96 -13.35
N PHE A 120 -13.03 -12.44 -13.29
CA PHE A 120 -13.64 -11.73 -14.41
C PHE A 120 -12.95 -10.42 -14.75
N LEU A 121 -12.36 -9.74 -13.76
CA LEU A 121 -11.56 -8.55 -13.99
C LEU A 121 -10.17 -8.90 -14.55
N GLY A 122 -9.61 -10.07 -14.20
CA GLY A 122 -8.37 -10.58 -14.77
C GLY A 122 -8.41 -10.79 -16.28
N ASP A 123 -9.58 -11.17 -16.83
CA ASP A 123 -9.77 -11.27 -18.29
C ASP A 123 -9.61 -9.93 -19.03
N PHE A 124 -9.84 -8.79 -18.36
CA PHE A 124 -9.63 -7.45 -18.95
C PHE A 124 -8.17 -7.00 -18.88
N ASN A 125 -7.28 -7.80 -18.29
CA ASN A 125 -5.97 -7.36 -17.87
C ASN A 125 -4.86 -7.82 -18.84
N ASP A 126 -3.97 -6.89 -19.16
CA ASP A 126 -2.68 -7.17 -19.84
C ASP A 126 -1.61 -7.65 -18.83
N MET A 127 -2.00 -7.90 -17.57
CA MET A 127 -1.16 -8.44 -16.49
C MET A 127 -1.76 -9.73 -15.89
N PRO A 128 -0.93 -10.70 -15.47
CA PRO A 128 -1.42 -11.89 -14.78
C PRO A 128 -1.99 -11.54 -13.40
N LEU A 129 -3.21 -11.98 -13.14
CA LEU A 129 -3.75 -12.06 -11.77
C LEU A 129 -3.52 -13.49 -11.28
N TRP A 130 -2.62 -13.62 -10.31
CA TRP A 130 -2.08 -14.89 -9.85
C TRP A 130 -3.13 -15.93 -9.46
N MET A 131 -2.88 -17.20 -9.81
CA MET A 131 -3.62 -18.38 -9.35
C MET A 131 -5.07 -18.51 -9.83
N TRP A 132 -5.39 -18.09 -11.07
CA TRP A 132 -6.67 -18.44 -11.70
C TRP A 132 -6.60 -18.76 -13.20
N GLY A 133 -7.39 -19.77 -13.60
CA GLY A 133 -7.61 -20.15 -14.98
C GLY A 133 -8.45 -19.12 -15.74
N SER A 134 -8.22 -19.03 -17.06
CA SER A 134 -8.93 -18.12 -17.97
C SER A 134 -10.44 -18.25 -17.84
N THR A 135 -11.17 -17.14 -17.79
CA THR A 135 -12.63 -17.16 -17.99
C THR A 135 -13.03 -16.97 -19.46
N GLU A 136 -12.11 -17.23 -20.38
CA GLU A 136 -12.38 -17.32 -21.82
C GLU A 136 -13.61 -18.18 -22.09
N GLY A 137 -14.58 -17.62 -22.83
CA GLY A 137 -15.84 -18.28 -23.17
C GLY A 137 -17.01 -18.08 -22.20
N LYS A 138 -16.85 -17.41 -21.05
CA LYS A 138 -17.97 -17.12 -20.12
C LYS A 138 -18.84 -15.92 -20.59
N PRO A 139 -20.16 -15.91 -20.28
CA PRO A 139 -21.07 -14.86 -20.75
C PRO A 139 -20.73 -13.45 -20.23
N LEU A 140 -21.18 -12.41 -20.94
CA LEU A 140 -20.97 -10.99 -20.60
C LEU A 140 -21.55 -10.58 -19.23
N LEU A 141 -22.67 -11.20 -18.84
CA LEU A 141 -23.43 -10.81 -17.64
C LEU A 141 -22.62 -10.95 -16.32
N PRO A 142 -21.95 -12.08 -16.02
CA PRO A 142 -21.05 -12.18 -14.87
C PRO A 142 -19.95 -11.11 -14.81
N ARG A 143 -19.39 -10.70 -15.96
CA ARG A 143 -18.38 -9.64 -16.04
C ARG A 143 -18.96 -8.27 -15.66
N LEU A 144 -20.15 -7.97 -16.15
CA LEU A 144 -20.87 -6.74 -15.78
C LEU A 144 -21.28 -6.74 -14.30
N ALA A 145 -21.69 -7.89 -13.76
CA ALA A 145 -22.00 -8.04 -12.34
C ALA A 145 -20.76 -7.83 -11.45
N ALA A 146 -19.60 -8.36 -11.85
CA ALA A 146 -18.33 -8.16 -11.17
C ALA A 146 -17.91 -6.68 -11.15
N LEU A 147 -18.02 -6.00 -12.29
CA LEU A 147 -17.76 -4.56 -12.38
C LEU A 147 -18.76 -3.77 -11.54
N GLY A 148 -20.05 -4.13 -11.57
CA GLY A 148 -21.09 -3.51 -10.76
C GLY A 148 -20.84 -3.66 -9.26
N LEU A 149 -20.37 -4.84 -8.81
CA LEU A 149 -19.99 -5.06 -7.42
C LEU A 149 -18.79 -4.20 -7.03
N LEU A 150 -17.75 -4.13 -7.86
CA LEU A 150 -16.58 -3.28 -7.62
C LEU A 150 -16.99 -1.80 -7.46
N VAL A 151 -17.86 -1.30 -8.35
CA VAL A 151 -18.39 0.07 -8.29
C VAL A 151 -19.24 0.27 -7.04
N GLY A 152 -20.07 -0.71 -6.68
CA GLY A 152 -20.87 -0.68 -5.46
C GLY A 152 -20.01 -0.63 -4.18
N LEU A 153 -18.95 -1.42 -4.13
CA LEU A 153 -17.99 -1.42 -3.02
C LEU A 153 -17.27 -0.07 -2.93
N PHE A 154 -16.78 0.46 -4.05
CA PHE A 154 -16.16 1.78 -4.11
C PHE A 154 -17.13 2.89 -3.64
N ALA A 155 -18.37 2.89 -4.14
CA ALA A 155 -19.40 3.85 -3.72
C ALA A 155 -19.72 3.73 -2.22
N GLY A 156 -19.71 2.50 -1.69
CA GLY A 156 -19.80 2.23 -0.25
C GLY A 156 -18.69 2.94 0.52
N ILE A 157 -17.43 2.73 0.15
CA ILE A 157 -16.25 3.38 0.76
C ILE A 157 -16.40 4.91 0.72
N VAL A 158 -16.74 5.48 -0.43
CA VAL A 158 -16.99 6.93 -0.55
C VAL A 158 -18.06 7.38 0.44
N GLY A 159 -19.17 6.65 0.52
CA GLY A 159 -20.29 6.94 1.42
C GLY A 159 -19.90 6.97 2.89
N LEU A 160 -18.92 6.15 3.32
CA LEU A 160 -18.41 6.15 4.69
C LEU A 160 -17.72 7.47 5.07
N PHE A 161 -17.00 8.08 4.12
CA PHE A 161 -16.16 9.26 4.38
C PHE A 161 -16.85 10.59 4.12
N VAL A 162 -17.91 10.62 3.30
CA VAL A 162 -18.68 11.85 3.02
C VAL A 162 -19.14 12.57 4.30
N PRO A 163 -19.76 11.91 5.29
CA PRO A 163 -20.22 12.58 6.51
C PRO A 163 -19.08 13.17 7.36
N GLY A 164 -17.95 12.47 7.43
CA GLY A 164 -16.77 12.95 8.15
C GLY A 164 -16.10 14.13 7.44
N GLY A 165 -15.93 14.08 6.12
CA GLY A 165 -15.44 15.21 5.33
C GLY A 165 -16.36 16.43 5.42
N ARG A 166 -17.67 16.21 5.53
CA ARG A 166 -18.63 17.28 5.71
C ARG A 166 -18.56 17.93 7.08
N LEU A 167 -18.39 17.14 8.13
CA LEU A 167 -18.13 17.66 9.48
C LEU A 167 -16.82 18.46 9.50
N LEU A 168 -15.78 17.98 8.83
CA LEU A 168 -14.49 18.68 8.70
C LEU A 168 -14.68 20.04 8.02
N GLY A 169 -15.39 20.07 6.89
CA GLY A 169 -15.68 21.30 6.15
C GLY A 169 -16.45 22.34 6.97
N LEU A 170 -17.40 21.91 7.80
CA LEU A 170 -18.14 22.78 8.73
C LEU A 170 -17.22 23.34 9.82
N LEU A 171 -16.42 22.48 10.48
CA LEU A 171 -15.49 22.92 11.52
C LEU A 171 -14.47 23.94 11.01
N PHE A 172 -14.01 23.81 9.76
CA PHE A 172 -13.12 24.78 9.13
C PHE A 172 -13.78 26.13 8.82
N GLN A 173 -15.10 26.16 8.58
CA GLN A 173 -15.85 27.41 8.40
C GLN A 173 -16.02 28.17 9.72
N ASP A 174 -16.23 27.42 10.80
CA ASP A 174 -16.50 27.97 12.14
C ASP A 174 -15.22 28.46 12.85
N CYS A 175 -14.03 28.09 12.36
CA CYS A 175 -12.76 28.44 13.01
C CYS A 175 -12.20 29.82 12.59
N PRO A 176 -11.91 30.72 13.55
CA PRO A 176 -11.39 32.05 13.24
C PRO A 176 -9.92 32.04 12.76
N ARG A 177 -9.07 31.17 13.31
CA ARG A 177 -7.65 31.06 12.92
C ARG A 177 -7.43 29.85 12.01
N ARG A 178 -7.57 30.08 10.70
CA ARG A 178 -7.49 29.04 9.66
C ARG A 178 -6.18 28.26 9.68
N LEU A 179 -5.05 28.93 9.91
CA LEU A 179 -3.75 28.27 9.95
C LEU A 179 -3.63 27.31 11.14
N ALA A 180 -4.18 27.69 12.30
CA ALA A 180 -4.19 26.82 13.48
C ALA A 180 -5.12 25.62 13.28
N ALA A 181 -6.28 25.81 12.65
CA ALA A 181 -7.18 24.72 12.26
C ALA A 181 -6.50 23.75 11.29
N TYR A 182 -5.77 24.27 10.30
CA TYR A 182 -5.03 23.43 9.35
C TYR A 182 -3.88 22.65 10.02
N SER A 183 -3.13 23.29 10.93
CA SER A 183 -2.11 22.59 11.72
C SER A 183 -2.72 21.52 12.65
N ALA A 184 -3.87 21.79 13.27
CA ALA A 184 -4.57 20.79 14.08
C ALA A 184 -5.04 19.59 13.23
N ASN A 185 -5.49 19.84 12.00
CA ASN A 185 -5.83 18.79 11.05
C ASN A 185 -4.63 17.90 10.72
N ILE A 186 -3.49 18.50 10.32
CA ILE A 186 -2.28 17.72 10.01
C ILE A 186 -1.76 16.96 11.23
N ALA A 187 -1.74 17.59 12.41
CA ALA A 187 -1.30 16.94 13.64
C ALA A 187 -2.20 15.78 14.05
N GLY A 188 -3.53 15.92 13.89
CA GLY A 188 -4.50 14.85 14.14
C GLY A 188 -4.30 13.69 13.19
N SER A 189 -4.16 13.97 11.89
CA SER A 189 -3.83 12.97 10.88
C SER A 189 -2.51 12.25 11.20
N LEU A 190 -1.45 12.96 11.58
CA LEU A 190 -0.18 12.35 12.01
C LEU A 190 -0.36 11.40 13.20
N ALA A 191 -1.15 11.78 14.20
CA ALA A 191 -1.48 10.91 15.32
C ALA A 191 -2.26 9.65 14.87
N GLY A 192 -3.12 9.78 13.87
CA GLY A 192 -3.83 8.64 13.25
C GLY A 192 -2.87 7.65 12.58
N VAL A 193 -1.86 8.12 11.85
CA VAL A 193 -0.81 7.27 11.26
C VAL A 193 -0.11 6.47 12.37
N TRP A 194 0.41 7.16 13.39
CA TRP A 194 1.18 6.51 14.44
C TRP A 194 0.36 5.54 15.29
N LEU A 195 -0.92 5.83 15.54
CA LEU A 195 -1.81 4.92 16.22
C LEU A 195 -1.99 3.61 15.44
N PHE A 196 -2.19 3.70 14.12
CA PHE A 196 -2.32 2.52 13.27
C PHE A 196 -0.98 1.78 13.09
N SER A 197 0.14 2.50 12.99
CA SER A 197 1.48 1.90 12.98
C SER A 197 1.75 1.14 14.28
N LEU A 198 1.35 1.68 15.44
CA LEU A 198 1.43 0.98 16.72
C LEU A 198 0.60 -0.31 16.71
N PHE A 199 -0.60 -0.28 16.14
CA PHE A 199 -1.45 -1.48 16.02
C PHE A 199 -0.80 -2.55 15.15
N SER A 200 -0.10 -2.13 14.09
CA SER A 200 0.64 -3.02 13.19
C SER A 200 1.84 -3.67 13.90
N VAL A 201 2.58 -2.91 14.73
CA VAL A 201 3.68 -3.43 15.57
C VAL A 201 3.19 -4.43 16.59
N LEU A 202 2.09 -4.11 17.26
CA LEU A 202 1.49 -4.96 18.28
C LEU A 202 0.70 -6.14 17.68
N MET A 203 0.68 -6.27 16.36
CA MET A 203 0.01 -7.36 15.63
C MET A 203 -1.46 -7.53 16.04
N LEU A 204 -2.15 -6.41 16.31
CA LEU A 204 -3.54 -6.40 16.75
C LEU A 204 -4.46 -6.79 15.60
N SER A 205 -5.54 -7.50 15.91
CA SER A 205 -6.52 -7.99 14.93
C SER A 205 -7.64 -6.98 14.63
N PRO A 206 -8.41 -7.16 13.54
CA PRO A 206 -9.48 -6.24 13.15
C PRO A 206 -10.52 -5.88 14.23
N PRO A 207 -10.93 -6.78 15.16
CA PRO A 207 -11.79 -6.39 16.28
C PRO A 207 -11.28 -5.19 17.06
N VAL A 208 -9.96 -5.11 17.30
CA VAL A 208 -9.35 -3.99 18.02
C VAL A 208 -9.32 -2.74 17.16
N TRP A 209 -9.11 -2.88 15.85
CA TRP A 209 -9.11 -1.77 14.89
C TRP A 209 -10.49 -1.12 14.82
N PHE A 210 -11.54 -1.91 14.59
CA PHE A 210 -12.92 -1.42 14.51
C PHE A 210 -13.43 -0.91 15.86
N GLY A 211 -13.09 -1.59 16.96
CA GLY A 211 -13.39 -1.10 18.31
C GLY A 211 -12.79 0.28 18.58
N SER A 212 -11.53 0.48 18.18
CA SER A 212 -10.86 1.78 18.31
C SER A 212 -11.48 2.84 17.42
N ALA A 213 -11.88 2.49 16.18
CA ALA A 213 -12.61 3.40 15.30
C ALA A 213 -13.95 3.85 15.93
N CYS A 214 -14.70 2.93 16.53
CA CYS A 214 -15.93 3.25 17.25
C CYS A 214 -15.65 4.20 18.43
N LEU A 215 -14.63 3.93 19.24
CA LEU A 215 -14.25 4.77 20.39
C LEU A 215 -13.85 6.19 19.95
N LEU A 216 -13.05 6.31 18.89
CA LEU A 216 -12.62 7.58 18.32
C LEU A 216 -13.79 8.38 17.72
N ALA A 217 -14.84 7.71 17.23
CA ALA A 217 -16.03 8.36 16.70
C ALA A 217 -16.94 8.96 17.79
N LEU A 218 -17.03 8.35 18.98
CA LEU A 218 -17.93 8.78 20.07
C LEU A 218 -17.90 10.28 20.39
N PRO A 219 -16.73 10.93 20.59
CA PRO A 219 -16.67 12.38 20.90
C PRO A 219 -17.09 13.29 19.73
N LEU A 220 -17.14 12.76 18.51
CA LEU A 220 -17.50 13.49 17.29
C LEU A 220 -19.03 13.52 17.07
N LEU A 221 -19.76 12.61 17.71
CA LEU A 221 -21.19 12.45 17.53
C LEU A 221 -22.00 13.43 18.40
N PRO A 222 -22.90 14.23 17.79
CA PRO A 222 -23.65 15.27 18.50
C PRO A 222 -24.73 14.74 19.45
N THR A 223 -25.32 13.56 19.19
CA THR A 223 -26.45 13.05 20.00
C THR A 223 -26.11 11.76 20.74
N TRP A 224 -26.75 11.56 21.90
CA TRP A 224 -26.61 10.33 22.69
C TRP A 224 -27.09 9.09 21.95
N ARG A 225 -28.16 9.23 21.14
CA ARG A 225 -28.67 8.17 20.26
C ARG A 225 -27.60 7.67 19.30
N GLN A 226 -26.85 8.56 18.65
CA GLN A 226 -25.81 8.18 17.69
C GLN A 226 -24.64 7.46 18.37
N ARG A 227 -24.30 7.85 19.60
CA ARG A 227 -23.29 7.15 20.42
C ARG A 227 -23.73 5.73 20.74
N TRP A 228 -24.97 5.55 21.19
CA TRP A 228 -25.54 4.21 21.40
C TRP A 228 -25.60 3.38 20.14
N LEU A 229 -26.00 3.98 19.01
CA LEU A 229 -26.03 3.30 17.73
C LEU A 229 -24.64 2.80 17.32
N THR A 230 -23.61 3.62 17.54
CA THR A 230 -22.21 3.25 17.29
C THR A 230 -21.78 2.08 18.16
N LEU A 231 -22.11 2.10 19.45
CA LEU A 231 -21.83 0.99 20.37
C LEU A 231 -22.63 -0.27 20.02
N ALA A 232 -23.87 -0.13 19.58
CA ALA A 232 -24.73 -1.23 19.16
C ALA A 232 -24.26 -1.89 17.85
N CYS A 233 -23.57 -1.16 16.98
CA CYS A 233 -22.92 -1.71 15.79
C CYS A 233 -21.62 -2.46 16.09
N LEU A 234 -20.98 -2.23 17.25
CA LEU A 234 -19.71 -2.87 17.58
C LEU A 234 -19.78 -4.41 17.60
N PRO A 235 -20.80 -5.05 18.23
CA PRO A 235 -20.95 -6.51 18.15
C PRO A 235 -21.06 -7.03 16.71
N VAL A 236 -21.73 -6.29 15.81
CA VAL A 236 -21.86 -6.68 14.39
C VAL A 236 -20.49 -6.71 13.70
N LEU A 237 -19.58 -5.81 14.09
CA LEU A 237 -18.23 -5.71 13.54
C LEU A 237 -17.24 -6.70 14.19
N VAL A 238 -17.52 -7.18 15.39
CA VAL A 238 -16.57 -7.98 16.19
C VAL A 238 -16.93 -9.47 16.19
N LEU A 239 -18.22 -9.79 16.33
CA LEU A 239 -18.68 -11.18 16.47
C LEU A 239 -18.27 -12.09 15.30
N PRO A 240 -18.26 -11.66 14.02
CA PRO A 240 -17.80 -12.51 12.93
C PRO A 240 -16.37 -13.02 13.12
N PHE A 241 -15.46 -12.18 13.63
CA PHE A 241 -14.08 -12.58 13.89
C PHE A 241 -13.91 -13.52 15.10
N LEU A 242 -14.84 -13.46 16.06
CA LEU A 242 -14.86 -14.35 17.23
C LEU A 242 -15.58 -15.68 16.92
N ALA A 243 -16.51 -15.65 15.96
CA ALA A 243 -17.30 -16.79 15.51
C ALA A 243 -16.64 -17.59 14.39
N ASP A 244 -15.46 -17.16 13.91
CA ASP A 244 -14.64 -17.95 13.00
C ASP A 244 -14.21 -19.25 13.71
N ARG A 245 -15.04 -20.28 13.53
CA ARG A 245 -14.93 -21.61 14.15
C ARG A 245 -14.19 -22.60 13.25
N ARG A 246 -13.48 -22.12 12.23
CA ARG A 246 -12.63 -23.00 11.40
C ARG A 246 -11.56 -23.63 12.32
N LEU A 247 -11.45 -24.97 12.28
CA LEU A 247 -10.53 -25.84 13.05
C LEU A 247 -9.04 -25.44 12.84
N PRO A 248 -8.08 -25.93 13.66
CA PRO A 248 -6.96 -25.12 14.18
C PRO A 248 -5.94 -24.69 13.11
N GLY A 249 -6.11 -23.47 12.63
CA GLY A 249 -5.06 -22.65 12.04
C GLY A 249 -5.00 -21.31 12.76
N GLN A 250 -3.84 -20.91 13.30
CA GLN A 250 -3.70 -19.60 13.95
C GLN A 250 -3.73 -18.53 12.86
N THR A 251 -4.85 -17.80 12.74
CA THR A 251 -4.87 -16.58 11.91
C THR A 251 -4.09 -15.51 12.63
N LEU A 252 -2.98 -15.08 12.03
CA LEU A 252 -2.07 -14.07 12.57
C LEU A 252 -2.11 -12.82 11.69
N TRP A 253 -1.99 -11.65 12.31
CA TRP A 253 -1.93 -10.37 11.61
C TRP A 253 -0.53 -9.78 11.76
N SER A 254 0.37 -10.10 10.83
CA SER A 254 1.73 -9.54 10.82
C SER A 254 1.70 -8.06 10.47
N PRO A 255 2.77 -7.29 10.69
CA PRO A 255 2.82 -5.90 10.24
C PRO A 255 2.54 -5.72 8.74
N TYR A 256 2.80 -6.75 7.93
CA TYR A 256 2.67 -6.73 6.47
C TYR A 256 1.35 -7.32 5.96
N GLN A 257 0.85 -8.41 6.56
CA GLN A 257 -0.21 -9.22 5.94
C GLN A 257 -0.99 -10.09 6.93
N LYS A 258 -2.11 -10.64 6.46
CA LYS A 258 -2.88 -11.69 7.16
C LYS A 258 -2.27 -13.04 6.83
N LEU A 259 -1.90 -13.82 7.84
CA LEU A 259 -1.30 -15.15 7.71
C LEU A 259 -2.24 -16.21 8.25
N ARG A 260 -2.40 -17.32 7.53
CA ARG A 260 -3.05 -18.54 8.02
C ARG A 260 -2.11 -19.72 7.81
N ILE A 261 -1.99 -20.56 8.83
CA ILE A 261 -1.21 -21.79 8.75
C ILE A 261 -2.15 -22.99 8.92
N ASP A 262 -2.08 -23.92 7.98
CA ASP A 262 -2.90 -25.13 7.95
C ASP A 262 -1.99 -26.36 7.84
N GLU A 263 -2.35 -27.47 8.48
CA GLU A 263 -1.60 -28.72 8.35
C GLU A 263 -1.77 -29.32 6.95
N VAL A 264 -0.67 -29.82 6.39
CA VAL A 264 -0.64 -30.52 5.11
C VAL A 264 -0.16 -31.94 5.34
N GLY A 265 -0.90 -32.89 4.79
CA GLY A 265 -0.51 -34.28 4.75
C GLY A 265 -1.14 -35.00 3.58
N GLU A 266 -0.72 -36.24 3.38
CA GLU A 266 -1.20 -37.10 2.31
C GLU A 266 -1.74 -38.39 2.90
N ASN A 267 -2.84 -38.90 2.32
CA ASN A 267 -3.40 -40.19 2.73
C ASN A 267 -2.69 -41.31 1.98
N ARG A 268 -2.23 -42.32 2.71
CA ARG A 268 -1.77 -43.58 2.12
C ARG A 268 -2.94 -44.33 1.47
N PRO A 269 -2.64 -45.26 0.54
CA PRO A 269 -3.64 -46.16 -0.02
C PRO A 269 -4.39 -46.99 1.05
N ASP A 270 -3.79 -47.20 2.22
CA ASP A 270 -4.38 -47.89 3.37
C ASP A 270 -5.28 -47.00 4.25
N GLY A 271 -5.41 -45.70 3.92
CA GLY A 271 -6.22 -44.71 4.63
C GLY A 271 -5.52 -44.02 5.80
N SER A 272 -4.27 -44.35 6.12
CA SER A 272 -3.49 -43.63 7.14
C SER A 272 -3.04 -42.25 6.63
N TRP A 273 -3.11 -41.23 7.49
CA TRP A 273 -2.69 -39.87 7.16
C TRP A 273 -1.24 -39.63 7.56
N VAL A 274 -0.42 -39.18 6.60
CA VAL A 274 0.98 -38.82 6.82
C VAL A 274 1.11 -37.30 6.82
N HIS A 275 1.53 -36.75 7.96
CA HIS A 275 1.85 -35.33 8.08
C HIS A 275 3.12 -35.01 7.27
N VAL A 276 3.00 -34.13 6.29
CA VAL A 276 4.11 -33.69 5.42
C VAL A 276 4.69 -32.37 5.92
N GLY A 277 3.85 -31.54 6.54
CA GLY A 277 4.24 -30.23 7.05
C GLY A 277 3.06 -29.28 7.11
N TYR A 278 3.28 -28.01 6.77
CA TYR A 278 2.27 -26.96 6.89
C TYR A 278 2.15 -26.16 5.59
N GLN A 279 0.96 -25.62 5.31
CA GLN A 279 0.73 -24.62 4.29
C GLN A 279 0.59 -23.26 4.95
N LEU A 280 1.31 -22.28 4.43
CA LEU A 280 1.18 -20.88 4.82
C LEU A 280 0.43 -20.15 3.71
N ASP A 281 -0.76 -19.67 4.06
CA ASP A 281 -1.56 -18.77 3.24
C ASP A 281 -1.36 -17.33 3.70
N VAL A 282 -1.25 -16.44 2.73
CA VAL A 282 -1.18 -14.99 2.89
C VAL A 282 -2.43 -14.38 2.25
N ASN A 283 -3.18 -13.59 3.01
CA ASN A 283 -4.38 -12.89 2.54
C ASN A 283 -5.34 -13.83 1.78
N GLU A 284 -5.62 -14.99 2.38
CA GLU A 284 -6.47 -16.05 1.81
C GLU A 284 -5.97 -16.71 0.52
N THR A 285 -4.69 -16.52 0.18
CA THR A 285 -4.06 -17.17 -0.97
C THR A 285 -2.86 -17.96 -0.50
N PHE A 286 -2.65 -19.13 -1.10
CA PHE A 286 -1.43 -19.90 -0.91
C PHE A 286 -0.19 -19.04 -1.16
N TYR A 287 0.78 -19.13 -0.25
CA TYR A 287 2.07 -18.47 -0.39
C TYR A 287 3.22 -19.48 -0.43
N GLN A 288 3.36 -20.32 0.59
CA GLN A 288 4.43 -21.32 0.64
C GLN A 288 4.02 -22.54 1.47
N ARG A 289 4.76 -23.63 1.33
CA ARG A 289 4.66 -24.79 2.23
C ARG A 289 5.91 -24.91 3.07
N ILE A 290 5.71 -25.27 4.34
CA ILE A 290 6.73 -25.66 5.28
C ILE A 290 6.83 -27.18 5.23
N LEU A 291 7.74 -27.71 4.42
CA LEU A 291 7.80 -29.15 4.13
C LEU A 291 8.91 -29.85 4.93
N ASN A 292 8.65 -31.09 5.36
CA ASN A 292 9.72 -31.98 5.83
C ASN A 292 10.44 -32.60 4.62
N LEU A 293 11.61 -32.06 4.27
CA LEU A 293 12.43 -32.58 3.17
C LEU A 293 13.72 -33.21 3.68
N SER A 294 13.73 -33.65 4.95
CA SER A 294 14.87 -34.35 5.51
C SER A 294 15.08 -35.67 4.77
N PRO A 295 16.33 -36.08 4.48
CA PRO A 295 16.61 -37.33 3.80
C PRO A 295 16.01 -38.55 4.51
N GLU A 296 15.91 -38.50 5.84
CA GLU A 296 15.32 -39.56 6.64
C GLU A 296 13.81 -39.68 6.40
N PHE A 297 13.08 -38.57 6.49
CA PHE A 297 11.64 -38.56 6.23
C PHE A 297 11.31 -39.03 4.82
N LEU A 298 12.04 -38.54 3.82
CA LEU A 298 11.80 -38.90 2.42
C LEU A 298 12.07 -40.39 2.16
N ARG A 299 13.14 -40.97 2.73
CA ARG A 299 13.43 -42.42 2.60
C ARG A 299 12.34 -43.31 3.22
N GLN A 300 11.72 -42.87 4.31
CA GLN A 300 10.65 -43.61 4.97
C GLN A 300 9.32 -43.59 4.20
N HIS A 301 9.18 -42.68 3.23
CA HIS A 301 7.93 -42.44 2.49
C HIS A 301 8.10 -42.58 0.97
N VAL A 302 9.06 -43.38 0.52
CA VAL A 302 9.28 -43.70 -0.92
C VAL A 302 8.05 -44.36 -1.54
N ASP A 303 7.24 -45.05 -0.74
CA ASP A 303 5.94 -45.64 -1.14
C ASP A 303 4.94 -44.58 -1.59
N LEU A 304 4.92 -43.42 -0.93
CA LEU A 304 4.06 -42.29 -1.28
C LEU A 304 4.63 -41.47 -2.43
N TRP A 305 5.94 -41.26 -2.43
CA TRP A 305 6.62 -40.41 -3.41
C TRP A 305 7.81 -41.14 -4.04
N PRO A 306 7.60 -42.00 -5.06
CA PRO A 306 8.68 -42.75 -5.69
C PRO A 306 9.80 -41.86 -6.25
N GLU A 307 9.47 -40.62 -6.63
CA GLU A 307 10.43 -39.63 -7.13
C GLU A 307 11.47 -39.17 -6.10
N VAL A 308 11.29 -39.42 -4.80
CA VAL A 308 12.29 -39.12 -3.75
C VAL A 308 13.55 -39.97 -3.84
N ALA A 309 13.53 -41.04 -4.66
CA ALA A 309 14.72 -41.83 -4.96
C ALA A 309 15.86 -41.00 -5.59
N ASP A 310 15.55 -39.86 -6.22
CA ASP A 310 16.52 -38.93 -6.83
C ASP A 310 16.42 -37.53 -6.20
N THR A 311 16.45 -37.46 -4.87
CA THR A 311 16.29 -36.20 -4.11
C THR A 311 17.37 -35.16 -4.41
N ASP A 312 18.58 -35.59 -4.78
CA ASP A 312 19.72 -34.68 -5.04
C ASP A 312 19.53 -33.84 -6.32
N HIS A 313 18.77 -34.34 -7.29
CA HIS A 313 18.53 -33.66 -8.58
C HIS A 313 17.10 -33.13 -8.71
N ARG A 314 16.42 -32.91 -7.56
CA ARG A 314 15.04 -32.44 -7.50
C ARG A 314 14.87 -31.28 -6.53
N GLY A 315 13.85 -30.47 -6.80
CA GLY A 315 13.46 -29.32 -5.99
C GLY A 315 14.65 -28.44 -5.58
N TYR A 316 14.74 -28.15 -4.27
CA TYR A 316 15.72 -27.24 -3.71
C TYR A 316 17.19 -27.70 -3.77
N ASN A 317 17.47 -28.98 -4.05
CA ASN A 317 18.84 -29.51 -4.02
C ASN A 317 19.58 -29.40 -5.37
N LEU A 318 18.84 -29.30 -6.48
CA LEU A 318 19.39 -29.39 -7.83
C LEU A 318 20.50 -28.37 -8.11
N ILE A 319 20.35 -27.12 -7.65
CA ILE A 319 21.32 -26.04 -7.90
C ILE A 319 22.69 -26.38 -7.29
N TYR A 320 22.71 -27.03 -6.13
CA TYR A 320 23.94 -27.39 -5.44
C TYR A 320 24.74 -28.49 -6.15
N ARG A 321 24.14 -29.20 -7.12
CA ARG A 321 24.88 -30.17 -7.97
C ARG A 321 25.78 -29.50 -9.01
N LEU A 322 25.67 -28.19 -9.18
CA LEU A 322 26.45 -27.39 -10.13
C LEU A 322 27.60 -26.62 -9.46
N MET A 323 27.85 -26.87 -8.18
CA MET A 323 28.89 -26.21 -7.40
C MET A 323 29.45 -27.14 -6.33
N PRO A 324 30.69 -26.92 -5.85
CA PRO A 324 31.16 -27.58 -4.64
C PRO A 324 30.32 -27.14 -3.41
N PRO A 325 30.39 -27.85 -2.28
CA PRO A 325 29.75 -27.42 -1.03
C PRO A 325 30.07 -25.95 -0.74
N PRO A 326 29.06 -25.06 -0.66
CA PRO A 326 29.29 -23.63 -0.56
C PRO A 326 29.75 -23.24 0.85
N GLU A 327 30.61 -22.23 0.96
CA GLU A 327 31.00 -21.69 2.26
C GLU A 327 29.93 -20.72 2.75
N ASN A 328 29.53 -19.78 1.89
CA ASN A 328 28.60 -18.71 2.23
C ASN A 328 27.41 -18.68 1.26
N VAL A 329 26.19 -18.86 1.80
CA VAL A 329 24.94 -18.78 1.03
C VAL A 329 24.10 -17.60 1.53
N LEU A 330 23.55 -16.83 0.60
CA LEU A 330 22.55 -15.80 0.88
C LEU A 330 21.21 -16.26 0.30
N VAL A 331 20.19 -16.39 1.15
CA VAL A 331 18.81 -16.60 0.71
C VAL A 331 18.02 -15.33 1.01
N VAL A 332 17.53 -14.65 -0.04
CA VAL A 332 16.64 -13.49 0.07
C VAL A 332 15.20 -13.92 -0.22
N GLY A 333 14.28 -13.58 0.69
CA GLY A 333 12.93 -14.15 0.70
C GLY A 333 12.92 -15.53 1.33
N ALA A 334 13.71 -15.75 2.38
CA ALA A 334 13.90 -17.07 2.98
C ALA A 334 12.61 -17.69 3.52
N GLY A 335 11.56 -16.89 3.74
CA GLY A 335 10.25 -17.36 4.11
C GLY A 335 10.29 -18.21 5.37
N THR A 336 9.73 -19.42 5.28
CA THR A 336 9.68 -20.38 6.40
C THR A 336 10.91 -21.28 6.48
N GLY A 337 11.80 -21.26 5.48
CA GLY A 337 13.15 -21.81 5.58
C GLY A 337 13.47 -23.06 4.74
N ASN A 338 12.61 -23.50 3.82
CA ASN A 338 12.91 -24.69 3.01
C ASN A 338 14.17 -24.55 2.12
N ASP A 339 14.42 -23.36 1.56
CA ASP A 339 15.65 -23.03 0.82
C ASP A 339 16.89 -23.08 1.72
N VAL A 340 16.74 -22.59 2.96
CA VAL A 340 17.80 -22.57 3.98
C VAL A 340 18.10 -23.99 4.45
N ALA A 341 17.07 -24.81 4.68
CA ALA A 341 17.23 -26.22 4.97
C ALA A 341 17.97 -26.95 3.84
N ALA A 342 17.68 -26.60 2.57
CA ALA A 342 18.42 -27.13 1.43
C ALA A 342 19.89 -26.72 1.42
N ALA A 343 20.20 -25.45 1.73
CA ALA A 343 21.59 -25.00 1.88
C ALA A 343 22.34 -25.83 2.93
N LEU A 344 21.73 -26.05 4.10
CA LEU A 344 22.32 -26.83 5.20
C LEU A 344 22.52 -28.31 4.81
N ARG A 345 21.55 -28.93 4.12
CA ARG A 345 21.66 -30.31 3.60
C ARG A 345 22.79 -30.46 2.59
N ASN A 346 23.07 -29.41 1.82
CA ASN A 346 24.14 -29.39 0.81
C ASN A 346 25.48 -28.88 1.35
N GLY A 347 25.64 -28.81 2.68
CA GLY A 347 26.93 -28.58 3.32
C GLY A 347 27.34 -27.12 3.45
N ALA A 348 26.40 -26.17 3.34
CA ALA A 348 26.68 -24.76 3.60
C ALA A 348 27.31 -24.56 4.99
N GLN A 349 28.40 -23.78 5.06
CA GLN A 349 29.06 -23.45 6.33
C GLN A 349 28.42 -22.25 7.02
N HIS A 350 27.89 -21.31 6.25
CA HIS A 350 27.14 -20.14 6.72
C HIS A 350 25.98 -19.81 5.78
N VAL A 351 24.81 -19.52 6.33
CA VAL A 351 23.64 -19.06 5.57
C VAL A 351 23.10 -17.76 6.16
N ASP A 352 23.08 -16.69 5.38
CA ASP A 352 22.29 -15.49 5.70
C ASP A 352 20.87 -15.69 5.14
N ALA A 353 19.88 -15.77 6.02
CA ALA A 353 18.47 -15.94 5.68
C ALA A 353 17.73 -14.61 5.88
N VAL A 354 17.40 -13.93 4.79
CA VAL A 354 16.77 -12.61 4.81
C VAL A 354 15.29 -12.74 4.51
N GLU A 355 14.45 -12.30 5.45
CA GLU A 355 12.99 -12.31 5.33
C GLU A 355 12.43 -10.99 5.88
N ILE A 356 11.47 -10.38 5.18
CA ILE A 356 10.94 -9.07 5.55
C ILE A 356 9.89 -9.18 6.67
N ASP A 357 9.13 -10.27 6.71
CA ASP A 357 8.05 -10.50 7.68
C ASP A 357 8.54 -11.29 8.90
N PRO A 358 8.67 -10.66 10.09
CA PRO A 358 9.14 -11.34 11.29
C PRO A 358 8.23 -12.48 11.74
N VAL A 359 6.95 -12.46 11.36
CA VAL A 359 5.98 -13.49 11.76
C VAL A 359 6.18 -14.76 10.92
N ILE A 360 6.54 -14.62 9.64
CA ILE A 360 6.87 -15.77 8.80
C ILE A 360 8.13 -16.47 9.34
N VAL A 361 9.13 -15.70 9.78
CA VAL A 361 10.33 -16.25 10.43
C VAL A 361 9.96 -17.02 11.71
N ASP A 362 9.11 -16.45 12.56
CA ASP A 362 8.64 -17.11 13.79
C ASP A 362 7.85 -18.39 13.49
N LEU A 363 7.01 -18.39 12.45
CA LEU A 363 6.34 -19.59 11.95
C LEU A 363 7.36 -20.64 11.47
N GLY A 364 8.41 -20.24 10.75
CA GLY A 364 9.51 -21.13 10.36
C GLY A 364 10.20 -21.77 11.57
N ARG A 365 10.53 -20.98 12.60
CA ARG A 365 11.13 -21.52 13.85
C ARG A 365 10.21 -22.51 14.57
N ARG A 366 8.91 -22.22 14.63
CA ARG A 366 7.94 -23.06 15.35
C ARG A 366 7.58 -24.33 14.59
N PHE A 367 7.28 -24.21 13.31
CA PHE A 367 6.62 -25.25 12.53
C PHE A 367 7.52 -25.96 11.51
N HIS A 368 8.70 -25.42 11.15
CA HIS A 368 9.56 -26.09 10.18
C HIS A 368 10.14 -27.40 10.73
N PRO A 369 9.84 -28.57 10.12
CA PRO A 369 10.25 -29.87 10.67
C PRO A 369 11.77 -30.02 10.81
N GLU A 370 12.52 -29.47 9.86
CA GLU A 370 14.00 -29.53 9.87
C GLU A 370 14.68 -28.44 10.73
N LYS A 371 13.92 -27.53 11.35
CA LYS A 371 14.43 -26.44 12.22
C LYS A 371 15.65 -25.66 11.67
N PRO A 372 15.65 -25.22 10.39
CA PRO A 372 16.83 -24.58 9.79
C PRO A 372 17.25 -23.29 10.51
N TYR A 373 16.30 -22.53 11.06
CA TYR A 373 16.57 -21.28 11.76
C TYR A 373 17.15 -21.43 13.17
N ASP A 374 17.22 -22.67 13.68
CA ASP A 374 17.85 -22.97 14.97
C ASP A 374 19.29 -23.50 14.79
N ASP A 375 19.73 -23.78 13.55
CA ASP A 375 21.09 -24.22 13.25
C ASP A 375 22.09 -23.06 13.45
N PRO A 376 23.21 -23.26 14.16
CA PRO A 376 24.19 -22.21 14.44
C PRO A 376 24.88 -21.64 13.20
N ARG A 377 24.80 -22.32 12.05
CA ARG A 377 25.31 -21.84 10.76
C ARG A 377 24.39 -20.83 10.10
N VAL A 378 23.17 -20.62 10.62
CA VAL A 378 22.18 -19.72 10.02
C VAL A 378 22.10 -18.41 10.79
N THR A 379 22.26 -17.30 10.08
CA THR A 379 21.95 -15.96 10.59
C THR A 379 20.67 -15.47 9.94
N VAL A 380 19.61 -15.39 10.74
CA VAL A 380 18.33 -14.85 10.28
C VAL A 380 18.31 -13.33 10.41
N VAL A 381 18.00 -12.64 9.32
CA VAL A 381 17.97 -11.18 9.24
C VAL A 381 16.57 -10.73 8.83
N VAL A 382 15.89 -9.99 9.72
CA VAL A 382 14.59 -9.38 9.42
C VAL A 382 14.81 -8.02 8.74
N ASP A 383 14.90 -8.01 7.42
CA ASP A 383 15.13 -6.79 6.61
C ASP A 383 14.57 -6.98 5.19
N ASP A 384 14.38 -5.88 4.47
CA ASP A 384 14.09 -5.90 3.05
C ASP A 384 15.30 -6.43 2.26
N ALA A 385 15.07 -7.30 1.28
CA ALA A 385 16.15 -7.92 0.49
C ALA A 385 17.05 -6.87 -0.19
N ARG A 386 16.47 -5.84 -0.80
CA ARG A 386 17.20 -4.77 -1.48
C ARG A 386 18.03 -3.95 -0.49
N SER A 387 17.46 -3.67 0.68
CA SER A 387 18.12 -3.00 1.80
C SER A 387 19.32 -3.82 2.30
N PHE A 388 19.17 -5.13 2.47
CA PHE A 388 20.24 -6.03 2.92
C PHE A 388 21.40 -6.10 1.92
N LEU A 389 21.09 -6.29 0.62
CA LEU A 389 22.10 -6.34 -0.45
C LEU A 389 23.02 -5.10 -0.45
N LYS A 390 22.50 -3.94 -0.05
CA LYS A 390 23.25 -2.67 0.01
C LYS A 390 24.07 -2.50 1.29
N LYS A 391 23.78 -3.24 2.35
CA LYS A 391 24.40 -3.11 3.68
C LYS A 391 25.49 -4.15 3.91
N THR A 392 25.31 -5.36 3.40
CA THR A 392 26.27 -6.45 3.63
C THR A 392 27.57 -6.21 2.85
N ALA A 393 28.69 -6.55 3.50
CA ALA A 393 30.00 -6.57 2.86
C ALA A 393 30.50 -8.00 2.57
N ARG A 394 29.76 -9.02 3.03
CA ARG A 394 30.10 -10.44 2.84
C ARG A 394 30.03 -10.82 1.36
N ARG A 395 30.84 -11.79 0.97
CA ARG A 395 30.79 -12.43 -0.35
C ARG A 395 30.14 -13.80 -0.26
N TYR A 396 29.39 -14.18 -1.28
CA TYR A 396 28.58 -15.42 -1.28
C TYR A 396 28.91 -16.30 -2.48
N ASP A 397 28.92 -17.60 -2.26
CA ASP A 397 29.03 -18.61 -3.33
C ASP A 397 27.70 -18.82 -4.03
N LEU A 398 26.60 -18.62 -3.31
CA LEU A 398 25.25 -18.65 -3.86
C LEU A 398 24.45 -17.46 -3.32
N VAL A 399 23.85 -16.68 -4.22
CA VAL A 399 22.76 -15.76 -3.89
C VAL A 399 21.47 -16.31 -4.49
N TRP A 400 20.53 -16.64 -3.62
CA TRP A 400 19.26 -17.27 -3.98
C TRP A 400 18.09 -16.34 -3.67
N PHE A 401 17.37 -15.94 -4.72
CA PHE A 401 16.07 -15.28 -4.62
C PHE A 401 14.97 -16.33 -4.48
N GLY A 402 14.58 -16.62 -3.25
CA GLY A 402 13.63 -17.67 -2.85
C GLY A 402 12.18 -17.19 -2.89
N ALA A 403 11.61 -16.99 -4.08
CA ALA A 403 10.19 -16.63 -4.25
C ALA A 403 9.72 -15.44 -3.36
N LEU A 404 10.44 -14.31 -3.42
CA LEU A 404 10.18 -13.07 -2.68
C LEU A 404 8.80 -12.42 -2.91
N ASP A 405 8.02 -12.89 -3.87
CA ASP A 405 6.73 -12.29 -4.20
C ASP A 405 5.62 -13.04 -3.46
N SER A 406 4.93 -12.37 -2.54
CA SER A 406 3.78 -12.95 -1.81
C SER A 406 2.50 -13.02 -2.64
N HIS A 407 2.56 -12.65 -3.93
CA HIS A 407 1.48 -12.68 -4.92
C HIS A 407 0.24 -11.86 -4.54
N THR A 408 0.24 -11.20 -3.39
CA THR A 408 -0.94 -10.61 -2.77
C THR A 408 -0.67 -9.24 -2.14
N LEU A 409 0.52 -8.96 -1.61
CA LEU A 409 0.89 -7.62 -1.10
C LEU A 409 2.38 -7.31 -1.31
N THR A 410 2.68 -6.48 -2.30
CA THR A 410 4.00 -5.90 -2.53
C THR A 410 3.76 -4.41 -2.81
N SER A 411 4.22 -3.55 -1.87
CA SER A 411 4.01 -2.08 -1.80
C SER A 411 2.58 -1.60 -1.45
N SER A 412 2.37 -1.12 -0.21
CA SER A 412 1.06 -0.55 0.25
C SER A 412 0.87 0.94 -0.07
N PHE A 413 1.83 1.61 -0.73
CA PHE A 413 1.87 3.09 -0.79
C PHE A 413 2.21 3.70 -2.17
N SER A 414 2.38 2.89 -3.22
CA SER A 414 2.40 3.34 -4.62
C SER A 414 0.96 3.46 -5.14
N ASN A 415 0.53 4.60 -5.74
CA ASN A 415 -0.85 4.69 -6.26
C ASN A 415 -1.10 3.81 -7.49
N VAL A 416 -0.07 3.16 -8.06
CA VAL A 416 -0.28 2.02 -8.95
C VAL A 416 0.74 0.89 -8.71
N ARG A 417 0.22 -0.19 -8.14
CA ARG A 417 0.92 -1.35 -7.58
C ARG A 417 1.42 -2.35 -8.64
N ILE A 418 2.42 -1.93 -9.41
CA ILE A 418 3.20 -2.84 -10.28
C ILE A 418 4.71 -2.74 -9.97
N ASP A 419 5.14 -1.80 -9.13
CA ASP A 419 6.54 -1.58 -8.79
C ASP A 419 7.11 -2.73 -7.95
N ASN A 420 8.15 -3.38 -8.49
CA ASN A 420 8.90 -4.42 -7.83
C ASN A 420 10.40 -4.10 -7.90
N PHE A 421 10.90 -3.42 -6.87
CA PHE A 421 12.30 -2.99 -6.82
C PHE A 421 13.30 -4.13 -6.54
N VAL A 422 12.83 -5.31 -6.09
CA VAL A 422 13.72 -6.45 -5.86
C VAL A 422 14.07 -7.19 -7.16
N TYR A 423 13.20 -7.11 -8.18
CA TYR A 423 13.43 -7.66 -9.53
C TYR A 423 13.68 -6.54 -10.56
N THR A 424 14.79 -5.82 -10.39
CA THR A 424 15.31 -4.86 -11.37
C THR A 424 16.70 -5.27 -11.85
N LEU A 425 17.11 -4.77 -13.01
CA LEU A 425 18.47 -4.92 -13.51
C LEU A 425 19.51 -4.51 -12.46
N GLU A 426 19.29 -3.38 -11.78
CA GLU A 426 20.16 -2.89 -10.71
C GLU A 426 20.22 -3.83 -9.51
N SER A 427 19.10 -4.48 -9.18
CA SER A 427 19.05 -5.47 -8.11
C SER A 427 19.92 -6.68 -8.40
N PHE A 428 19.86 -7.18 -9.62
CA PHE A 428 20.72 -8.28 -10.04
C PHE A 428 22.18 -7.86 -10.16
N GLN A 429 22.48 -6.63 -10.57
CA GLN A 429 23.85 -6.09 -10.56
C GLN A 429 24.42 -5.99 -9.15
N GLU A 430 23.66 -5.50 -8.19
CA GLU A 430 24.07 -5.41 -6.78
C GLU A 430 24.29 -6.80 -6.18
N ALA A 431 23.36 -7.74 -6.41
CA ALA A 431 23.51 -9.11 -5.94
C ALA A 431 24.71 -9.83 -6.62
N ARG A 432 24.98 -9.58 -7.91
CA ARG A 432 26.17 -10.09 -8.61
C ARG A 432 27.47 -9.54 -8.01
N ALA A 433 27.48 -8.29 -7.56
CA ALA A 433 28.67 -7.68 -6.94
C ALA A 433 29.05 -8.35 -5.61
N LEU A 434 28.09 -9.00 -4.94
CA LEU A 434 28.30 -9.77 -3.71
C LEU A 434 28.75 -11.22 -3.97
N LEU A 435 28.70 -11.72 -5.20
CA LEU A 435 29.15 -13.07 -5.50
C LEU A 435 30.68 -13.20 -5.43
N THR A 436 31.16 -14.35 -4.96
CA THR A 436 32.55 -14.80 -5.17
C THR A 436 32.79 -14.99 -6.68
N ASP A 437 34.05 -15.10 -7.11
CA ASP A 437 34.37 -15.20 -8.54
C ASP A 437 33.76 -16.44 -9.21
N ARG A 438 33.53 -17.51 -8.44
CA ARG A 438 32.83 -18.72 -8.88
C ARG A 438 31.37 -18.78 -8.40
N GLY A 439 30.82 -17.68 -7.90
CA GLY A 439 29.48 -17.66 -7.33
C GLY A 439 28.37 -17.82 -8.36
N LEU A 440 27.26 -18.40 -7.93
CA LEU A 440 26.03 -18.57 -8.69
C LEU A 440 24.92 -17.67 -8.16
N MET A 441 24.05 -17.21 -9.05
CA MET A 441 22.78 -16.59 -8.69
C MET A 441 21.63 -17.44 -9.19
N ALA A 442 20.71 -17.78 -8.29
CA ALA A 442 19.48 -18.48 -8.61
C ALA A 442 18.29 -17.57 -8.31
N VAL A 443 17.38 -17.44 -9.28
CA VAL A 443 16.11 -16.75 -9.10
C VAL A 443 14.99 -17.75 -9.32
N VAL A 444 14.18 -17.98 -8.28
CA VAL A 444 12.98 -18.82 -8.39
C VAL A 444 11.77 -17.89 -8.38
N PHE A 445 11.01 -17.93 -9.47
CA PHE A 445 9.86 -17.05 -9.65
C PHE A 445 8.79 -17.76 -10.48
N ALA A 446 7.55 -17.84 -10.01
CA ALA A 446 6.47 -18.42 -10.81
C ALA A 446 6.01 -17.45 -11.92
N ALA A 447 6.71 -17.48 -13.04
CA ALA A 447 6.41 -16.66 -14.21
C ALA A 447 5.14 -17.17 -14.92
N GLU A 448 3.95 -16.73 -14.49
CA GLU A 448 2.66 -17.13 -15.08
C GLU A 448 2.49 -16.71 -16.55
N LYS A 449 3.25 -15.71 -17.02
CA LYS A 449 3.26 -15.24 -18.40
C LYS A 449 4.66 -15.34 -19.00
N PRO A 450 4.80 -15.75 -20.27
CA PRO A 450 6.11 -15.88 -20.92
C PRO A 450 6.96 -14.61 -20.89
N PHE A 451 6.35 -13.42 -21.03
CA PHE A 451 7.09 -12.16 -21.00
C PHE A 451 7.76 -11.87 -19.65
N ILE A 452 7.21 -12.40 -18.54
CA ILE A 452 7.83 -12.24 -17.21
C ILE A 452 9.13 -13.04 -17.16
N GLY A 453 9.09 -14.29 -17.63
CA GLY A 453 10.29 -15.12 -17.74
C GLY A 453 11.33 -14.51 -18.68
N LEU A 454 10.90 -14.01 -19.85
CA LEU A 454 11.76 -13.27 -20.77
C LEU A 454 12.42 -12.06 -20.08
N ARG A 455 11.68 -11.32 -19.26
CA ARG A 455 12.20 -10.11 -18.60
C ARG A 455 13.26 -10.47 -17.57
N LEU A 456 13.01 -11.49 -16.76
CA LEU A 456 13.98 -12.01 -15.80
C LEU A 456 15.25 -12.48 -16.51
N CYS A 457 15.12 -13.19 -17.64
CA CYS A 457 16.25 -13.58 -18.48
C CYS A 457 17.06 -12.37 -18.96
N ASN A 458 16.40 -11.39 -19.60
CA ASN A 458 17.07 -10.22 -20.16
C ASN A 458 17.73 -9.35 -19.08
N MET A 459 17.14 -9.25 -17.89
CA MET A 459 17.74 -8.53 -16.75
C MET A 459 18.96 -9.26 -16.18
N LEU A 460 18.90 -10.60 -16.07
CA LEU A 460 20.04 -11.41 -15.66
C LEU A 460 21.17 -11.33 -16.69
N GLU A 461 20.86 -11.44 -17.98
CA GLU A 461 21.83 -11.28 -19.05
C GLU A 461 22.47 -9.89 -19.02
N GLY A 462 21.68 -8.83 -18.84
CA GLY A 462 22.20 -7.47 -18.67
C GLY A 462 23.07 -7.29 -17.42
N ALA A 463 22.85 -8.06 -16.36
CA ALA A 463 23.65 -8.00 -15.14
C ALA A 463 24.96 -8.82 -15.22
N PHE A 464 24.93 -9.99 -15.87
CA PHE A 464 26.04 -10.94 -15.93
C PHE A 464 26.87 -10.86 -17.22
N GLY A 465 26.30 -10.30 -18.30
CA GLY A 465 26.93 -10.23 -19.62
C GLY A 465 26.91 -11.57 -20.38
N ALA A 466 26.12 -12.54 -19.92
CA ALA A 466 25.93 -13.85 -20.55
C ALA A 466 24.50 -14.34 -20.30
N PRO A 467 23.91 -15.13 -21.23
CA PRO A 467 22.54 -15.59 -21.09
C PRO A 467 22.39 -16.56 -19.90
N PRO A 468 21.35 -16.41 -19.07
CA PRO A 468 21.07 -17.35 -17.98
C PRO A 468 20.46 -18.65 -18.54
N ARG A 469 20.42 -19.70 -17.69
CA ARG A 469 19.62 -20.89 -17.95
C ARG A 469 18.30 -20.80 -17.20
N ALA A 470 17.19 -20.86 -17.94
CA ALA A 470 15.85 -20.95 -17.38
C ALA A 470 15.33 -22.37 -17.53
N PHE A 471 14.77 -22.94 -16.47
CA PHE A 471 14.22 -24.29 -16.47
C PHE A 471 13.19 -24.51 -15.36
N TRP A 472 12.30 -25.48 -15.54
CA TRP A 472 11.48 -26.04 -14.48
C TRP A 472 12.28 -27.09 -13.71
N ALA A 473 12.52 -26.85 -12.43
CA ALA A 473 13.10 -27.86 -11.56
C ALA A 473 12.05 -28.94 -11.27
N PRO A 474 12.34 -30.24 -11.46
CA PRO A 474 11.40 -31.29 -11.12
C PRO A 474 11.18 -31.33 -9.60
N GLU A 475 9.94 -31.09 -9.18
CA GLU A 475 9.54 -31.12 -7.77
C GLU A 475 9.28 -32.55 -7.27
N ILE A 476 9.21 -32.70 -5.95
CA ILE A 476 8.61 -33.89 -5.32
C ILE A 476 7.11 -33.63 -5.19
N ARG A 477 6.22 -34.58 -5.46
CA ARG A 477 4.76 -34.37 -5.49
C ARG A 477 4.18 -33.82 -4.19
N CYS A 478 4.82 -34.07 -3.05
CA CYS A 478 4.47 -33.47 -1.76
C CYS A 478 4.54 -31.92 -1.75
N PHE A 479 5.27 -31.31 -2.70
CA PHE A 479 5.26 -29.87 -2.97
C PHE A 479 3.92 -29.38 -3.55
N GLY A 480 3.09 -30.31 -4.04
CA GLY A 480 1.72 -30.08 -4.47
C GLY A 480 1.59 -29.04 -5.57
N GLY A 481 2.25 -29.24 -6.71
CA GLY A 481 1.97 -28.52 -7.98
C GLY A 481 1.94 -26.98 -7.94
N GLY A 482 2.42 -26.36 -6.87
CA GLY A 482 2.35 -24.92 -6.64
C GLY A 482 3.51 -24.36 -5.81
N GLY A 483 4.54 -25.16 -5.55
CA GLY A 483 5.65 -24.80 -4.66
C GLY A 483 6.91 -24.26 -5.34
N GLY A 484 7.00 -24.34 -6.67
CA GLY A 484 8.13 -23.84 -7.43
C GLY A 484 7.68 -23.19 -8.73
N GLY A 485 8.45 -22.19 -9.14
CA GLY A 485 8.35 -21.58 -10.46
C GLY A 485 9.58 -21.93 -11.29
N PRO A 486 9.63 -21.44 -12.54
CA PRO A 486 10.87 -21.40 -13.31
C PRO A 486 12.05 -20.91 -12.46
N THR A 487 13.14 -21.69 -12.51
CA THR A 487 14.43 -21.31 -11.94
C THR A 487 15.28 -20.69 -13.04
N PHE A 488 15.83 -19.51 -12.76
CA PHE A 488 16.77 -18.80 -13.63
C PHE A 488 18.14 -18.79 -12.96
N LEU A 489 19.13 -19.36 -13.64
CA LEU A 489 20.47 -19.57 -13.10
C LEU A 489 21.50 -18.80 -13.92
N ALA A 490 22.35 -18.04 -13.23
CA ALA A 490 23.47 -17.30 -13.82
C ALA A 490 24.76 -17.53 -13.01
N ALA A 491 25.90 -17.56 -13.70
CA ALA A 491 27.22 -17.75 -13.08
C ALA A 491 28.08 -16.49 -13.28
N LYS A 492 28.73 -16.01 -12.22
CA LYS A 492 29.53 -14.77 -12.29
C LYS A 492 30.73 -14.88 -13.25
N ASP A 493 31.32 -16.08 -13.34
CA ASP A 493 32.44 -16.41 -14.24
C ASP A 493 31.99 -16.77 -15.66
N ASN A 494 30.69 -16.75 -15.96
CA ASN A 494 30.11 -17.17 -17.24
C ASN A 494 30.45 -18.63 -17.64
N ARG A 495 30.86 -19.50 -16.69
CA ARG A 495 31.20 -20.91 -16.94
C ARG A 495 30.07 -21.87 -16.55
N LEU A 496 28.81 -21.44 -16.68
CA LEU A 496 27.65 -22.25 -16.30
C LEU A 496 27.55 -23.54 -17.13
N GLU A 497 27.80 -23.47 -18.43
CA GLU A 497 27.76 -24.64 -19.32
C GLU A 497 28.81 -25.69 -18.95
N GLU A 498 29.98 -25.27 -18.50
CA GLU A 498 31.02 -26.20 -18.06
C GLU A 498 30.64 -26.92 -16.76
N ARG A 499 29.93 -26.23 -15.86
CA ARG A 499 29.40 -26.83 -14.62
C ARG A 499 28.30 -27.83 -14.91
N LEU A 500 27.44 -27.53 -15.90
CA LEU A 500 26.44 -28.48 -16.39
C LEU A 500 27.11 -29.72 -16.99
N ALA A 501 28.16 -29.54 -17.81
CA ALA A 501 28.92 -30.65 -18.37
C ALA A 501 29.64 -31.51 -17.32
N ALA A 502 29.90 -30.98 -16.13
CA ALA A 502 30.51 -31.72 -15.01
C ALA A 502 29.52 -32.65 -14.26
N SER A 503 28.21 -32.47 -14.45
CA SER A 503 27.17 -33.29 -13.80
C SER A 503 26.13 -33.75 -14.84
N GLU A 504 26.34 -34.95 -15.40
CA GLU A 504 25.47 -35.51 -16.45
C GLU A 504 24.00 -35.57 -16.02
N ARG A 505 23.73 -36.02 -14.78
CA ARG A 505 22.36 -36.12 -14.28
C ARG A 505 21.70 -34.76 -14.08
N ALA A 506 22.42 -33.78 -13.54
CA ALA A 506 21.88 -32.43 -13.36
C ALA A 506 21.63 -31.74 -14.70
N ARG A 507 22.53 -31.94 -15.67
CA ARG A 507 22.37 -31.46 -17.04
C ARG A 507 21.13 -32.02 -17.69
N GLN A 508 20.95 -33.35 -17.64
CA GLN A 508 19.77 -34.01 -18.21
C GLN A 508 18.47 -33.41 -17.65
N VAL A 509 18.38 -33.29 -16.31
CA VAL A 509 17.21 -32.72 -15.64
C VAL A 509 16.93 -31.28 -16.07
N ILE A 510 17.97 -30.45 -16.15
CA ILE A 510 17.84 -29.04 -16.55
C ILE A 510 17.46 -28.90 -18.03
N GLU A 511 18.00 -29.77 -18.91
CA GLU A 511 17.65 -29.79 -20.33
C GLU A 511 16.20 -30.25 -20.54
N GLU A 512 15.75 -31.30 -19.83
CA GLU A 512 14.37 -31.79 -19.84
C GLU A 512 13.37 -30.71 -19.39
N GLY A 513 13.72 -29.93 -18.37
CA GLY A 513 12.92 -28.81 -17.86
C GLY A 513 13.16 -27.48 -18.57
N SER A 514 13.99 -27.42 -19.62
CA SER A 514 14.48 -26.15 -20.16
C SER A 514 13.37 -25.25 -20.72
N LEU A 515 13.49 -23.96 -20.43
CA LEU A 515 12.59 -22.92 -20.89
C LEU A 515 13.35 -21.97 -21.82
N ARG A 516 12.75 -21.69 -22.97
CA ARG A 516 13.26 -20.70 -23.93
C ARG A 516 12.25 -19.59 -24.06
N PHE A 517 12.75 -18.37 -23.94
CA PHE A 517 11.97 -17.16 -24.12
C PHE A 517 12.61 -16.38 -25.27
N GLU A 518 11.78 -15.94 -26.21
CA GLU A 518 12.20 -15.15 -27.37
C GLU A 518 11.31 -13.92 -27.48
N GLY A 519 11.89 -12.83 -27.98
CA GLY A 519 11.21 -11.55 -28.16
C GLY A 519 12.03 -10.39 -27.63
N ASP A 520 11.53 -9.18 -27.87
CA ASP A 520 12.10 -7.94 -27.35
C ASP A 520 11.09 -7.26 -26.43
N ILE A 521 11.49 -7.05 -25.18
CA ILE A 521 10.67 -6.40 -24.17
C ILE A 521 11.53 -5.45 -23.33
N PRO A 522 10.95 -4.36 -22.82
CA PRO A 522 11.69 -3.44 -21.96
C PRO A 522 12.19 -4.15 -20.68
N LEU A 523 13.42 -3.84 -20.30
CA LEU A 523 14.00 -4.25 -19.03
C LEU A 523 13.27 -3.58 -17.85
N GLY A 524 13.12 -4.33 -16.76
CA GLY A 524 12.78 -3.76 -15.46
C GLY A 524 13.99 -3.02 -14.89
N THR A 525 13.82 -1.76 -14.53
CA THR A 525 14.88 -0.93 -13.93
C THR A 525 14.36 -0.23 -12.69
N ASP A 526 15.23 0.32 -11.86
CA ASP A 526 14.83 1.14 -10.71
C ASP A 526 13.96 2.37 -11.11
N ASP A 527 14.05 2.87 -12.35
CA ASP A 527 13.16 3.93 -12.86
C ASP A 527 11.84 3.40 -13.46
N TRP A 528 11.85 2.15 -13.93
CA TRP A 528 10.69 1.46 -14.51
C TRP A 528 10.58 0.04 -13.92
N PRO A 529 10.15 -0.10 -12.66
CA PRO A 529 10.24 -1.37 -11.91
C PRO A 529 9.03 -2.30 -12.14
N TYR A 530 8.40 -2.24 -13.32
CA TYR A 530 7.07 -2.84 -13.53
C TYR A 530 7.13 -4.27 -14.06
N LEU A 531 7.56 -5.24 -13.24
CA LEU A 531 7.76 -6.65 -13.63
C LEU A 531 6.55 -7.27 -14.35
N TYR A 532 5.33 -6.94 -13.94
CA TYR A 532 4.09 -7.54 -14.47
C TYR A 532 3.52 -6.86 -15.71
N LEU A 533 4.12 -5.78 -16.18
CA LEU A 533 3.62 -5.02 -17.33
C LEU A 533 4.43 -5.36 -18.58
N GLU A 534 3.84 -5.95 -19.62
CA GLU A 534 4.58 -6.42 -20.81
C GLU A 534 5.32 -5.29 -21.55
N SER A 535 4.67 -4.14 -21.75
CA SER A 535 5.22 -2.99 -22.49
C SER A 535 4.89 -1.67 -21.81
N ARG A 536 5.58 -0.58 -22.19
CA ARG A 536 5.40 0.78 -21.61
C ARG A 536 4.05 1.40 -21.99
N THR A 537 2.97 0.92 -21.38
CA THR A 537 1.58 1.31 -21.67
C THR A 537 0.77 1.39 -20.38
N ILE A 538 -0.34 2.13 -20.41
CA ILE A 538 -1.27 2.16 -19.28
C ILE A 538 -2.24 0.96 -19.42
N PRO A 539 -2.33 0.07 -18.42
CA PRO A 539 -3.22 -1.10 -18.47
C PRO A 539 -4.68 -0.72 -18.76
N ARG A 540 -5.34 -1.47 -19.63
CA ARG A 540 -6.74 -1.20 -20.03
C ARG A 540 -7.70 -1.21 -18.85
N LEU A 541 -7.55 -2.19 -17.96
CA LEU A 541 -8.36 -2.30 -16.75
C LEU A 541 -8.22 -1.06 -15.86
N TYR A 542 -7.01 -0.51 -15.74
CA TYR A 542 -6.79 0.73 -15.01
C TYR A 542 -7.55 1.91 -15.63
N LEU A 543 -7.52 2.05 -16.96
CA LEU A 543 -8.29 3.08 -17.67
C LEU A 543 -9.80 2.92 -17.48
N ILE A 544 -10.31 1.68 -17.53
CA ILE A 544 -11.73 1.40 -17.30
C ILE A 544 -12.14 1.81 -15.89
N VAL A 545 -11.41 1.33 -14.88
CA VAL A 545 -11.71 1.64 -13.48
C VAL A 545 -11.61 3.15 -13.25
N MET A 546 -10.53 3.80 -13.69
CA MET A 546 -10.35 5.24 -13.54
C MET A 546 -11.43 6.04 -14.28
N GLY A 547 -11.82 5.59 -15.48
CA GLY A 547 -12.90 6.18 -16.26
C GLY A 547 -14.24 6.09 -15.52
N VAL A 548 -14.56 4.93 -14.96
CA VAL A 548 -15.77 4.74 -14.14
C VAL A 548 -15.75 5.63 -12.90
N LEU A 549 -14.60 5.74 -12.23
CA LEU A 549 -14.42 6.64 -11.09
C LEU A 549 -14.62 8.11 -11.48
N LEU A 550 -14.02 8.55 -12.58
CA LEU A 550 -14.17 9.91 -13.12
C LEU A 550 -15.63 10.22 -13.46
N VAL A 551 -16.33 9.28 -14.12
CA VAL A 551 -17.75 9.44 -14.44
C VAL A 551 -18.58 9.50 -13.17
N GLY A 552 -18.35 8.60 -12.21
CA GLY A 552 -19.01 8.63 -10.90
C GLY A 552 -18.78 9.97 -10.19
N ALA A 553 -17.54 10.45 -10.19
CA ALA A 553 -17.18 11.74 -9.63
C ALA A 553 -17.87 12.92 -10.31
N MET A 554 -17.99 12.90 -11.64
CA MET A 554 -18.70 13.92 -12.41
C MET A 554 -20.21 13.89 -12.14
N LEU A 555 -20.81 12.71 -12.02
CA LEU A 555 -22.24 12.54 -11.73
C LEU A 555 -22.60 13.03 -10.33
N VAL A 556 -21.80 12.65 -9.33
CA VAL A 556 -21.90 13.13 -7.95
C VAL A 556 -21.67 14.65 -7.91
N GLY A 557 -20.59 15.15 -8.51
CA GLY A 557 -20.29 16.57 -8.60
C GLY A 557 -21.44 17.37 -9.19
N ARG A 558 -21.99 16.96 -10.34
CA ARG A 558 -23.14 17.61 -10.98
C ARG A 558 -24.38 17.66 -10.08
N ARG A 559 -24.64 16.62 -9.30
CA ARG A 559 -25.81 16.55 -8.41
C ARG A 559 -25.68 17.49 -7.21
N PHE A 560 -24.46 17.80 -6.78
CA PHE A 560 -24.18 18.34 -5.46
C PHE A 560 -23.50 19.72 -5.42
N THR A 561 -22.66 20.07 -6.41
CA THR A 561 -21.88 21.32 -6.35
C THR A 561 -22.55 22.52 -7.02
N GLY A 562 -23.58 22.31 -7.84
CA GLY A 562 -24.03 23.35 -8.77
C GLY A 562 -22.93 23.71 -9.78
N ASP A 563 -23.12 24.80 -10.52
CA ASP A 563 -22.31 25.21 -11.67
C ASP A 563 -20.78 25.21 -11.39
N PHE A 564 -20.02 24.40 -12.14
CA PHE A 564 -18.56 24.24 -12.03
C PHE A 564 -17.76 25.54 -12.25
N ARG A 565 -18.43 26.62 -12.69
CA ARG A 565 -17.84 27.95 -12.88
C ARG A 565 -17.15 28.53 -11.64
N HIS A 566 -17.51 28.08 -10.43
CA HIS A 566 -16.92 28.56 -9.17
C HIS A 566 -15.96 27.56 -8.50
N PHE A 567 -15.47 26.54 -9.24
CA PHE A 567 -14.51 25.58 -8.72
C PHE A 567 -13.11 26.19 -8.52
N ASP A 568 -12.43 25.77 -7.46
CA ASP A 568 -11.15 26.32 -7.03
C ASP A 568 -9.96 25.61 -7.71
N TRP A 569 -9.88 25.77 -9.03
CA TRP A 569 -8.83 25.20 -9.89
C TRP A 569 -7.38 25.38 -9.41
N PRO A 570 -6.96 26.54 -8.84
CA PRO A 570 -5.60 26.67 -8.33
C PRO A 570 -5.27 25.63 -7.24
N TYR A 571 -6.22 25.37 -6.33
CA TYR A 571 -6.05 24.42 -5.24
C TYR A 571 -6.12 22.97 -5.72
N PHE A 572 -6.96 22.68 -6.72
CA PHE A 572 -7.00 21.40 -7.40
C PHE A 572 -5.65 21.06 -8.05
N ALA A 573 -5.08 22.00 -8.81
CA ALA A 573 -3.77 21.80 -9.42
C ALA A 573 -2.66 21.59 -8.37
N MET A 574 -2.70 22.32 -7.24
CA MET A 574 -1.78 22.08 -6.14
C MET A 574 -1.91 20.69 -5.53
N GLY A 575 -3.15 20.20 -5.37
CA GLY A 575 -3.41 18.86 -4.82
C GLY A 575 -2.86 17.78 -5.73
N ALA A 576 -3.12 17.90 -7.03
CA ALA A 576 -2.64 16.96 -8.04
C ALA A 576 -1.10 16.89 -8.06
N ALA A 577 -0.46 18.06 -8.03
CA ALA A 577 0.99 18.14 -8.01
C ALA A 577 1.59 17.57 -6.71
N PHE A 578 0.99 17.90 -5.57
CA PHE A 578 1.46 17.44 -4.26
C PHE A 578 1.43 15.91 -4.16
N LEU A 579 0.34 15.26 -4.57
CA LEU A 579 0.26 13.80 -4.47
C LEU A 579 1.30 13.12 -5.38
N LEU A 580 1.54 13.64 -6.58
CA LEU A 580 2.59 13.11 -7.47
C LEU A 580 4.00 13.22 -6.86
N VAL A 581 4.30 14.33 -6.18
CA VAL A 581 5.57 14.52 -5.47
C VAL A 581 5.69 13.55 -4.30
N GLU A 582 4.61 13.35 -3.55
CA GLU A 582 4.55 12.42 -2.43
C GLU A 582 4.82 10.98 -2.90
N VAL A 583 4.13 10.51 -3.92
CA VAL A 583 4.31 9.18 -4.54
C VAL A 583 5.76 8.94 -4.94
N GLN A 584 6.34 9.91 -5.64
CA GLN A 584 7.72 9.80 -6.07
C GLN A 584 8.68 9.75 -4.88
N SER A 585 8.42 10.55 -3.85
CA SER A 585 9.23 10.58 -2.63
C SER A 585 9.16 9.24 -1.90
N VAL A 586 7.97 8.65 -1.76
CA VAL A 586 7.77 7.32 -1.18
C VAL A 586 8.53 6.26 -1.98
N SER A 587 8.34 6.22 -3.30
CA SER A 587 8.99 5.24 -4.19
C SER A 587 10.52 5.29 -4.10
N LYS A 588 11.08 6.50 -4.11
CA LYS A 588 12.54 6.70 -4.00
C LYS A 588 13.11 6.38 -2.63
N MET A 589 12.36 6.67 -1.56
CA MET A 589 12.76 6.33 -0.19
C MET A 589 12.72 4.82 0.04
N ALA A 590 11.72 4.11 -0.50
CA ALA A 590 11.65 2.66 -0.48
C ALA A 590 12.88 2.02 -1.16
N MET A 591 13.37 2.58 -2.27
CA MET A 591 14.61 2.11 -2.91
C MET A 591 15.86 2.29 -2.03
N LEU A 592 15.93 3.35 -1.23
CA LEU A 592 17.12 3.67 -0.42
C LEU A 592 17.17 2.92 0.91
N PHE A 593 16.02 2.75 1.56
CA PHE A 593 15.92 2.22 2.91
C PHE A 593 15.19 0.88 3.00
N GLY A 594 14.69 0.36 1.88
CA GLY A 594 13.85 -0.83 1.82
C GLY A 594 12.36 -0.49 1.94
N SER A 595 11.53 -1.41 1.45
CA SER A 595 10.07 -1.25 1.37
C SER A 595 9.35 -1.68 2.67
N THR A 596 9.91 -1.32 3.82
CA THR A 596 9.36 -1.73 5.13
C THR A 596 8.20 -0.84 5.58
N TRP A 597 7.28 -1.39 6.38
CA TRP A 597 6.16 -0.62 6.95
C TRP A 597 6.64 0.55 7.82
N VAL A 598 7.80 0.42 8.48
CA VAL A 598 8.45 1.48 9.27
C VAL A 598 8.89 2.63 8.37
N VAL A 599 9.60 2.31 7.27
CA VAL A 599 10.07 3.33 6.31
C VAL A 599 8.88 4.10 5.76
N ASN A 600 7.79 3.43 5.42
CA ASN A 600 6.58 4.09 4.93
C ASN A 600 5.95 5.04 5.96
N ALA A 601 5.81 4.59 7.23
CA ALA A 601 5.31 5.44 8.31
C ALA A 601 6.20 6.67 8.55
N ILE A 602 7.53 6.51 8.46
CA ILE A 602 8.51 7.60 8.56
C ILE A 602 8.36 8.57 7.40
N VAL A 603 8.21 8.07 6.15
CA VAL A 603 8.04 8.94 4.99
C VAL A 603 6.78 9.78 5.12
N VAL A 604 5.62 9.18 5.36
CA VAL A 604 4.35 9.93 5.55
C VAL A 604 4.48 10.92 6.70
N SER A 605 5.10 10.51 7.82
CA SER A 605 5.38 11.41 8.95
C SER A 605 6.27 12.59 8.55
N SER A 606 7.29 12.36 7.73
CA SER A 606 8.20 13.41 7.25
C SER A 606 7.47 14.44 6.38
N VAL A 607 6.55 13.98 5.52
CA VAL A 607 5.70 14.86 4.71
C VAL A 607 4.85 15.75 5.62
N MET A 608 4.17 15.15 6.59
CA MET A 608 3.30 15.86 7.54
C MET A 608 4.04 16.84 8.44
N VAL A 609 5.18 16.42 8.99
CA VAL A 609 6.04 17.28 9.82
C VAL A 609 6.57 18.45 8.99
N THR A 610 6.98 18.21 7.74
CA THR A 610 7.43 19.27 6.84
C THR A 610 6.30 20.25 6.51
N ALA A 611 5.07 19.77 6.32
CA ALA A 611 3.90 20.63 6.16
C ALA A 611 3.59 21.46 7.41
N LEU A 612 3.76 20.89 8.62
CA LEU A 612 3.65 21.63 9.88
C LEU A 612 4.74 22.70 10.02
N LEU A 613 5.97 22.40 9.61
CA LEU A 613 7.08 23.37 9.58
C LEU A 613 6.78 24.51 8.59
N ALA A 614 6.21 24.21 7.42
CA ALA A 614 5.77 25.23 6.48
C ALA A 614 4.66 26.12 7.07
N ASN A 615 3.69 25.55 7.79
CA ASN A 615 2.68 26.32 8.52
C ASN A 615 3.31 27.20 9.60
N ALA A 616 4.26 26.69 10.37
CA ALA A 616 4.99 27.45 11.40
C ALA A 616 5.77 28.61 10.77
N TYR A 617 6.41 28.38 9.63
CA TYR A 617 7.09 29.43 8.87
C TYR A 617 6.12 30.54 8.43
N VAL A 618 4.96 30.19 7.88
CA VAL A 618 3.94 31.19 7.48
C VAL A 618 3.37 31.95 8.68
N ALA A 619 3.24 31.29 9.84
CA ALA A 619 2.82 31.93 11.08
C ALA A 619 3.87 32.92 11.61
N TRP A 620 5.16 32.60 11.46
CA TRP A 620 6.26 33.42 11.94
C TRP A 620 6.61 34.58 10.99
N ARG A 621 6.60 34.33 9.67
CA ARG A 621 6.99 35.28 8.62
C ARG A 621 5.83 35.47 7.62
N PRO A 622 5.18 36.64 7.58
CA PRO A 622 4.09 36.88 6.64
C PRO A 622 4.62 36.93 5.20
N VAL A 623 4.17 35.98 4.38
CA VAL A 623 4.58 35.86 2.97
C VAL A 623 3.86 36.90 2.11
N ARG A 624 4.64 37.82 1.51
CA ARG A 624 4.13 38.93 0.66
C ARG A 624 4.01 38.59 -0.83
N SER A 625 4.72 37.57 -1.29
CA SER A 625 4.70 37.11 -2.69
C SER A 625 4.89 35.59 -2.73
N LEU A 626 4.11 34.92 -3.58
CA LEU A 626 4.23 33.47 -3.80
C LEU A 626 5.32 33.12 -4.83
N VAL A 627 5.76 34.10 -5.64
CA VAL A 627 6.67 33.86 -6.77
C VAL A 627 8.00 33.22 -6.36
N PRO A 628 8.71 33.66 -5.29
CA PRO A 628 9.96 33.02 -4.87
C PRO A 628 9.78 31.57 -4.46
N PHE A 629 8.64 31.23 -3.84
CA PHE A 629 8.34 29.87 -3.40
C PHE A 629 8.00 28.96 -4.58
N TYR A 630 7.28 29.47 -5.59
CA TYR A 630 7.07 28.72 -6.84
C TYR A 630 8.38 28.50 -7.61
N ALA A 631 9.25 29.52 -7.68
CA ALA A 631 10.55 29.40 -8.32
C ALA A 631 11.44 28.37 -7.60
N GLY A 632 11.49 28.42 -6.27
CA GLY A 632 12.19 27.43 -5.44
C GLY A 632 11.63 26.03 -5.63
N LEU A 633 10.31 25.87 -5.63
CA LEU A 633 9.64 24.58 -5.85
C LEU A 633 10.01 23.95 -7.20
N VAL A 634 9.89 24.71 -8.28
CA VAL A 634 10.25 24.23 -9.64
C VAL A 634 11.74 23.92 -9.70
N GLY A 635 12.59 24.78 -9.13
CA GLY A 635 14.04 24.56 -9.08
C GLY A 635 14.43 23.26 -8.37
N VAL A 636 13.83 22.97 -7.20
CA VAL A 636 14.09 21.73 -6.46
C VAL A 636 13.51 20.51 -7.19
N LEU A 637 12.32 20.62 -7.80
CA LEU A 637 11.77 19.50 -8.58
C LEU A 637 12.65 19.17 -9.81
N LEU A 638 13.17 20.19 -10.51
CA LEU A 638 14.13 19.98 -11.60
C LEU A 638 15.44 19.37 -11.10
N LEU A 639 15.93 19.81 -9.93
CA LEU A 639 17.09 19.19 -9.28
C LEU A 639 16.81 17.71 -8.98
N ASN A 640 15.63 17.37 -8.45
CA ASN A 640 15.25 15.99 -8.12
C ASN A 640 15.16 15.07 -9.35
N VAL A 641 14.89 15.62 -10.54
CA VAL A 641 14.92 14.89 -11.81
C VAL A 641 16.36 14.66 -12.26
N ALA A 642 17.21 15.68 -12.15
CA ALA A 642 18.61 15.61 -12.59
C ALA A 642 19.53 14.88 -11.60
N PHE A 643 19.13 14.78 -10.33
CA PHE A 643 20.00 14.29 -9.26
C PHE A 643 20.15 12.76 -9.30
N PRO A 644 21.39 12.23 -9.41
CA PRO A 644 21.63 10.79 -9.44
C PRO A 644 21.46 10.22 -8.02
N PHE A 645 20.26 9.74 -7.69
CA PHE A 645 19.94 9.17 -6.37
C PHE A 645 20.90 8.06 -5.92
N ARG A 646 21.51 7.33 -6.86
CA ARG A 646 22.54 6.32 -6.57
C ARG A 646 23.77 6.89 -5.88
N ALA A 647 24.10 8.16 -6.10
CA ALA A 647 25.23 8.79 -5.43
C ALA A 647 25.06 8.83 -3.90
N LEU A 648 23.81 8.84 -3.40
CA LEU A 648 23.54 8.79 -1.96
C LEU A 648 23.85 7.42 -1.35
N LEU A 649 23.96 6.36 -2.15
CA LEU A 649 24.22 5.00 -1.66
C LEU A 649 25.59 4.90 -0.97
N PHE A 650 26.57 5.68 -1.42
CA PHE A 650 27.93 5.71 -0.88
C PHE A 650 28.06 6.50 0.44
N LEU A 651 27.00 7.18 0.88
CA LEU A 651 27.01 7.92 2.14
C LEU A 651 26.78 6.96 3.34
N PRO A 652 27.39 7.25 4.50
CA PRO A 652 27.03 6.60 5.76
C PRO A 652 25.52 6.73 6.05
N ALA A 653 24.94 5.77 6.78
CA ALA A 653 23.49 5.67 6.99
C ALA A 653 22.83 6.98 7.47
N LEU A 654 23.44 7.67 8.44
CA LEU A 654 22.91 8.94 8.95
C LEU A 654 22.96 10.05 7.91
N ALA A 655 24.10 10.21 7.21
CA ALA A 655 24.26 11.22 6.16
C ALA A 655 23.33 10.94 4.97
N LYS A 656 23.17 9.67 4.60
CA LYS A 656 22.21 9.19 3.59
C LYS A 656 20.78 9.57 3.98
N GLY A 657 20.39 9.31 5.22
CA GLY A 657 19.08 9.66 5.78
C GLY A 657 18.80 11.17 5.73
N VAL A 658 19.74 11.98 6.21
CA VAL A 658 19.59 13.44 6.24
C VAL A 658 19.56 14.03 4.83
N ALA A 659 20.44 13.59 3.93
CA ALA A 659 20.49 14.08 2.56
C ALA A 659 19.24 13.68 1.77
N ALA A 660 18.87 12.39 1.79
CA ALA A 660 17.67 11.91 1.11
C ALA A 660 16.40 12.58 1.67
N GLY A 661 16.27 12.62 3.00
CA GLY A 661 15.13 13.26 3.67
C GLY A 661 15.02 14.75 3.35
N GLY A 662 16.14 15.49 3.35
CA GLY A 662 16.18 16.90 2.99
C GLY A 662 15.77 17.17 1.54
N ILE A 663 16.31 16.40 0.60
CA ILE A 663 15.99 16.52 -0.84
C ILE A 663 14.51 16.25 -1.10
N MET A 664 13.91 15.27 -0.41
CA MET A 664 12.48 14.96 -0.55
C MET A 664 11.57 15.93 0.19
N ALA A 665 12.00 16.46 1.34
CA ALA A 665 11.21 17.39 2.13
C ALA A 665 11.13 18.79 1.50
N LEU A 666 12.15 19.22 0.74
CA LEU A 666 12.20 20.58 0.20
C LEU A 666 11.01 20.93 -0.73
N PRO A 667 10.62 20.12 -1.73
CA PRO A 667 9.42 20.39 -2.53
C PRO A 667 8.15 20.49 -1.68
N ILE A 668 8.00 19.61 -0.69
CA ILE A 668 6.86 19.59 0.23
C ILE A 668 6.82 20.88 1.05
N PHE A 669 7.97 21.35 1.54
CA PHE A 669 8.07 22.61 2.27
C PHE A 669 7.63 23.81 1.41
N PHE A 670 8.17 23.95 0.20
CA PHE A 670 7.78 25.05 -0.70
C PHE A 670 6.29 24.99 -1.06
N SER A 671 5.79 23.80 -1.42
CA SER A 671 4.36 23.58 -1.71
C SER A 671 3.48 23.92 -0.49
N GLY A 672 3.91 23.51 0.71
CA GLY A 672 3.23 23.79 1.97
C GLY A 672 3.14 25.29 2.26
N VAL A 673 4.22 26.05 2.06
CA VAL A 673 4.22 27.51 2.26
C VAL A 673 3.27 28.20 1.29
N ILE A 674 3.26 27.78 0.02
CA ILE A 674 2.34 28.31 -1.01
C ILE A 674 0.89 28.03 -0.59
N PHE A 675 0.59 26.77 -0.23
CA PHE A 675 -0.77 26.35 0.12
C PHE A 675 -1.24 27.08 1.38
N ALA A 676 -0.46 27.06 2.47
CA ALA A 676 -0.81 27.70 3.74
C ALA A 676 -1.04 29.21 3.58
N THR A 677 -0.19 29.89 2.80
CA THR A 677 -0.34 31.32 2.52
C THR A 677 -1.61 31.62 1.71
N ALA A 678 -1.91 30.81 0.70
CA ALA A 678 -3.13 30.98 -0.09
C ALA A 678 -4.39 30.64 0.72
N PHE A 679 -4.34 29.53 1.46
CA PHE A 679 -5.46 28.98 2.23
C PHE A 679 -5.90 29.90 3.36
N THR A 680 -4.95 30.48 4.11
CA THR A 680 -5.26 31.47 5.16
C THR A 680 -6.04 32.68 4.64
N ARG A 681 -5.87 33.02 3.36
CA ARG A 681 -6.52 34.15 2.69
C ARG A 681 -7.75 33.77 1.87
N SER A 682 -8.08 32.48 1.76
CA SER A 682 -9.27 32.01 1.02
C SER A 682 -10.55 32.48 1.69
N THR A 683 -11.53 32.98 0.93
CA THR A 683 -12.85 33.34 1.48
C THR A 683 -13.70 32.10 1.76
N THR A 684 -13.40 30.97 1.14
CA THR A 684 -14.11 29.69 1.33
C THR A 684 -13.14 28.53 1.58
N PRO A 685 -12.75 28.30 2.86
CA PRO A 685 -11.78 27.28 3.23
C PRO A 685 -12.23 25.85 2.87
N SER A 686 -13.50 25.53 3.09
CA SER A 686 -14.03 24.20 2.79
C SER A 686 -13.98 23.85 1.30
N ARG A 687 -14.23 24.84 0.42
CA ARG A 687 -14.12 24.69 -1.04
C ARG A 687 -12.67 24.54 -1.49
N ALA A 688 -11.77 25.35 -0.94
CA ALA A 688 -10.34 25.23 -1.23
C ALA A 688 -9.77 23.87 -0.81
N LEU A 689 -10.15 23.39 0.39
CA LEU A 689 -9.74 22.08 0.90
C LEU A 689 -10.33 20.93 0.06
N GLY A 690 -11.64 20.99 -0.25
CA GLY A 690 -12.30 20.00 -1.10
C GLY A 690 -11.69 19.93 -2.50
N ALA A 691 -11.43 21.08 -3.14
CA ALA A 691 -10.76 21.14 -4.44
C ALA A 691 -9.34 20.58 -4.38
N ASN A 692 -8.60 20.84 -3.30
CA ASN A 692 -7.26 20.30 -3.10
C ASN A 692 -7.26 18.78 -2.96
N ILE A 693 -8.16 18.21 -2.17
CA ILE A 693 -8.30 16.75 -2.01
C ILE A 693 -8.73 16.09 -3.33
N LEU A 694 -9.70 16.67 -4.07
CA LEU A 694 -10.07 16.18 -5.40
C LEU A 694 -8.92 16.28 -6.41
N GLY A 695 -8.10 17.32 -6.28
CA GLY A 695 -6.86 17.47 -7.01
C GLY A 695 -5.90 16.32 -6.74
N ALA A 696 -5.68 15.99 -5.47
CA ALA A 696 -4.84 14.86 -5.07
C ALA A 696 -5.28 13.57 -5.77
N ILE A 697 -6.58 13.27 -5.80
CA ILE A 697 -7.11 12.10 -6.52
C ILE A 697 -6.72 12.11 -8.00
N ALA A 698 -6.85 13.26 -8.68
CA ALA A 698 -6.43 13.38 -10.07
C ALA A 698 -4.90 13.20 -10.24
N GLY A 699 -4.10 13.71 -9.29
CA GLY A 699 -2.67 13.46 -9.23
C GLY A 699 -2.34 11.97 -9.09
N GLY A 700 -3.06 11.26 -8.21
CA GLY A 700 -2.91 9.81 -8.01
C GLY A 700 -3.33 9.03 -9.25
N ALA A 701 -4.35 9.49 -9.97
CA ALA A 701 -4.71 8.93 -11.27
C ALA A 701 -3.58 9.13 -12.31
N CYS A 702 -2.98 10.32 -12.34
CA CYS A 702 -1.85 10.67 -13.20
C CYS A 702 -0.56 9.91 -12.86
N GLU A 703 -0.47 9.24 -11.72
CA GLU A 703 0.64 8.35 -11.42
C GLU A 703 0.79 7.26 -12.49
N ALA A 704 -0.30 6.83 -13.12
CA ALA A 704 -0.26 5.84 -14.20
C ALA A 704 0.61 6.27 -15.40
N PHE A 705 0.93 7.56 -15.55
CA PHE A 705 1.91 7.98 -16.55
C PHE A 705 3.28 7.34 -16.32
N SER A 706 3.65 7.02 -15.08
CA SER A 706 4.90 6.33 -14.75
C SER A 706 5.08 5.01 -15.51
N PHE A 707 4.01 4.30 -15.84
CA PHE A 707 4.05 3.10 -16.68
C PHE A 707 4.60 3.34 -18.08
N VAL A 708 4.47 4.57 -18.58
CA VAL A 708 4.95 4.96 -19.90
C VAL A 708 6.29 5.68 -19.81
N ILE A 709 6.42 6.63 -18.89
CA ILE A 709 7.56 7.57 -18.84
C ILE A 709 8.59 7.28 -17.73
N GLY A 710 8.32 6.36 -16.81
CA GLY A 710 9.15 6.07 -15.63
C GLY A 710 8.82 6.92 -14.40
N ILE A 711 9.31 6.50 -13.23
CA ILE A 711 9.03 7.12 -11.93
C ILE A 711 9.71 8.50 -11.80
N ASN A 712 10.92 8.67 -12.35
CA ASN A 712 11.62 9.96 -12.28
C ASN A 712 10.89 11.05 -13.07
N ALA A 713 10.32 10.70 -14.22
CA ALA A 713 9.64 11.67 -15.09
C ALA A 713 8.29 12.16 -14.52
N LEU A 714 7.74 11.51 -13.48
CA LEU A 714 6.55 12.01 -12.77
C LEU A 714 6.75 13.42 -12.18
N SER A 715 7.97 13.82 -11.80
CA SER A 715 8.21 15.19 -11.33
C SER A 715 7.88 16.23 -12.40
N LEU A 716 8.06 15.89 -13.69
CA LEU A 716 7.74 16.80 -14.80
C LEU A 716 6.23 17.03 -14.89
N VAL A 717 5.44 15.98 -14.65
CA VAL A 717 3.97 16.07 -14.55
C VAL A 717 3.58 16.93 -13.35
N ALA A 718 4.22 16.74 -12.19
CA ALA A 718 4.00 17.58 -11.01
C ALA A 718 4.35 19.05 -11.27
N ILE A 719 5.47 19.33 -11.96
CA ILE A 719 5.86 20.69 -12.37
C ILE A 719 4.76 21.30 -13.26
N ALA A 720 4.22 20.56 -14.22
CA ALA A 720 3.14 21.06 -15.08
C ALA A 720 1.90 21.47 -14.26
N PHE A 721 1.50 20.69 -13.27
CA PHE A 721 0.41 21.04 -12.35
C PHE A 721 0.74 22.26 -11.47
N TYR A 722 1.95 22.37 -10.94
CA TYR A 722 2.36 23.56 -10.17
C TYR A 722 2.41 24.83 -11.03
N VAL A 723 2.88 24.73 -12.28
CA VAL A 723 2.85 25.83 -13.24
C VAL A 723 1.41 26.22 -13.57
N TRP A 724 0.51 25.25 -13.74
CA TRP A 724 -0.92 25.52 -13.90
C TRP A 724 -1.48 26.28 -12.68
N SER A 725 -1.14 25.84 -11.47
CA SER A 725 -1.57 26.54 -10.25
C SER A 725 -1.04 27.97 -10.18
N LEU A 726 0.25 28.20 -10.48
CA LEU A 726 0.87 29.52 -10.56
C LEU A 726 0.13 30.45 -11.54
N LEU A 727 -0.14 29.97 -12.75
CA LEU A 727 -0.87 30.73 -13.77
C LEU A 727 -2.31 31.03 -13.34
N ALA A 728 -2.97 30.08 -12.69
CA ALA A 728 -4.33 30.25 -12.18
C ALA A 728 -4.40 31.28 -11.03
N PHE A 729 -3.44 31.26 -10.09
CA PHE A 729 -3.32 32.29 -9.06
C PHE A 729 -2.97 33.66 -9.65
N ARG A 730 -2.12 33.71 -10.69
CA ARG A 730 -1.79 34.96 -11.41
C ARG A 730 -3.03 35.61 -11.99
N ARG A 731 -3.87 34.83 -12.69
CA ARG A 731 -5.11 35.32 -13.31
C ARG A 731 -6.11 35.88 -12.29
N ARG A 732 -6.10 35.36 -11.05
CA ARG A 732 -6.94 35.86 -9.95
C ARG A 732 -6.33 37.06 -9.21
N GLY A 733 -5.15 37.55 -9.60
CA GLY A 733 -4.43 38.61 -8.89
C GLY A 733 -3.85 38.16 -7.54
N LEU A 734 -3.82 36.87 -7.26
CA LEU A 734 -3.51 36.33 -5.94
C LEU A 734 -2.02 35.95 -5.74
N LEU A 735 -1.10 36.46 -6.56
CA LEU A 735 0.34 36.16 -6.42
C LEU A 735 1.10 37.13 -5.52
N THR A 736 0.64 38.37 -5.40
CA THR A 736 1.34 39.47 -4.73
C THR A 736 0.38 40.31 -3.91
N GLY A 737 0.89 40.93 -2.83
CA GLY A 737 0.14 41.79 -1.90
C GLY A 737 -0.90 42.73 -2.50
N ALA A 738 -0.63 43.33 -3.67
CA ALA A 738 -1.52 44.31 -4.30
C ALA A 738 -2.89 43.73 -4.74
N GLY A 739 -2.94 42.51 -5.27
CA GLY A 739 -4.22 41.88 -5.64
C GLY A 739 -4.93 41.16 -4.50
N TRP A 740 -4.31 41.12 -3.31
CA TRP A 740 -4.93 40.62 -2.07
C TRP A 740 -5.72 41.69 -1.32
N ALA A 741 -5.47 42.99 -1.60
CA ALA A 741 -6.20 44.11 -1.00
C ALA A 741 -7.57 44.37 -1.66
N SER A 742 -7.82 43.83 -2.85
CA SER A 742 -9.02 44.07 -3.67
C SER A 742 -10.14 43.03 -3.48
N THR A 743 -9.99 42.06 -2.59
CA THR A 743 -11.08 41.11 -2.22
C THR A 743 -12.04 41.76 -1.21
N PRO A 744 -13.38 41.57 -1.32
CA PRO A 744 -14.41 42.45 -0.77
C PRO A 744 -14.58 42.46 0.77
N ALA A 745 -13.59 42.02 1.54
CA ALA A 745 -13.59 42.16 3.00
C ALA A 745 -13.31 43.60 3.46
N THR A 746 -12.71 44.44 2.62
CA THR A 746 -12.35 45.83 2.94
C THR A 746 -13.45 46.86 2.67
N ARG A 747 -14.61 46.48 2.10
CA ARG A 747 -15.74 47.42 1.87
C ARG A 747 -16.72 47.56 3.04
N MET A 748 -16.69 46.68 4.06
CA MET A 748 -17.61 46.80 5.20
C MET A 748 -17.10 47.69 6.35
N ALA A 749 -15.86 48.17 6.29
CA ALA A 749 -15.27 49.03 7.33
C ALA A 749 -15.13 50.50 6.92
N ALA A 750 -15.66 50.88 5.76
CA ALA A 750 -15.56 52.24 5.25
C ALA A 750 -16.82 52.65 4.47
N SER A 751 -17.89 52.90 5.21
CA SER A 751 -18.90 53.89 4.85
C SER A 751 -19.25 54.65 6.12
N PRO A 752 -19.22 55.99 6.12
CA PRO A 752 -19.44 56.81 7.31
C PRO A 752 -20.83 56.61 7.92
#